data_AF-A0A194UVD0-F1
#
_entry.id   AF-A0A194UVD0-F1
#
_cell.length_a   1.000
_cell.length_b   1.000
_cell.length_c   1.000
_cell.angle_alpha   90.00
_cell.angle_beta   90.00
_cell.angle_gamma   90.00
#
_symmetry.space_group_name_H-M   'P 1'
#
loop_
_entity.id
_entity.type
_entity.pdbx_description
1 polymer ?
#
loop_
_entity_poly.entity_id
_entity_poly.type
_entity_poly.pdbx_seq_one_letter_code
_entity_poly.pdbx_strand_id
1 'polypeptide(L)'
;MRPPSNAVRGLPLLASLVLADANYPPIPSDLTTPVQTRLAISGANLGWNTYEELDKPCVKYGTSSSSLNKESCSNISVTYNTSRTWSNTVILGDLTAGMTYYYKIVSTNSTVESFMSPRTPGDKTPFTTSVVIDLGVYGADGYTIKGDMSKRDTIPTVDPSLNHTTIGRLADNFNQYEWILHPGDFGYADDWYLNPDNVLDGTNAYEAILEEFYNQLSPISSRKVYMASPGNHEADCEELGTLTIEAVCPEGQKNFTDFRVRFGQNMPTAFGSTSSNTAAKVNANKAKVLANPPFWYSFEYGMVHVTMIDTETDFTNAPDLPYGSSGLDGGNFGYAGQQVDFFEADLASVDRTVTPWLIVAGHRPWYSTGGQSNICSACQDAFEPLMYKYGVDLGVFGHVHNSQRFAPVNNSVVDPAGMDDPKSPMYIIAGGAGNIEGATPVGSNISSNRFAYAEDFAYATLTFADENNLEINFLRSSTGEILDSSTLYKSHTKQGLGASLAKRYASDSNQVFATARSSIPNEFPKSVTWLSNIDLTKPNVGDQLASQLKGEKSLDVVVITAGRFTTEDFNDKGPDWDEELTMYTTSSIAPVFIVHRLFHAGLLAKGSKVVLVSSESGSITLRHESEGGGNYGHHASKAALNMTGKLLSLDLKEAGVIVSVVHPGFMRTEMTKGVGFDKFWDDGGAVTPDEAAESLVQWTEDLDISKTGEYWAPRGPGDVGTAEAVLGKGLPTPLKLPW
;
A
#
# COMPACT_ATOMS: atom_id res chain seq x y z
N MET A 1 -39.25 -36.64 -64.01
CA MET A 1 -39.92 -36.22 -62.76
C MET A 1 -39.79 -37.36 -61.76
N ARG A 2 -39.17 -37.09 -60.59
CA ARG A 2 -38.88 -37.98 -59.43
C ARG A 2 -38.85 -39.51 -59.66
N PRO A 3 -37.72 -40.18 -59.38
CA PRO A 3 -37.73 -41.55 -58.89
C PRO A 3 -37.62 -41.62 -57.34
N PRO A 4 -38.00 -42.75 -56.73
CA PRO A 4 -38.35 -42.85 -55.31
C PRO A 4 -37.27 -43.50 -54.43
N SER A 5 -37.42 -43.24 -53.12
CA SER A 5 -37.05 -44.03 -51.94
C SER A 5 -35.99 -45.15 -52.07
N ASN A 6 -34.85 -44.96 -51.40
CA ASN A 6 -34.10 -46.07 -50.79
C ASN A 6 -34.13 -45.89 -49.27
N ALA A 7 -34.74 -46.86 -48.59
CA ALA A 7 -34.76 -46.98 -47.15
C ALA A 7 -33.36 -47.34 -46.64
N VAL A 8 -32.74 -46.43 -45.87
CA VAL A 8 -31.61 -46.79 -45.01
C VAL A 8 -32.18 -47.35 -43.73
N ARG A 9 -31.96 -48.64 -43.50
CA ARG A 9 -32.18 -49.29 -42.20
C ARG A 9 -31.25 -48.64 -41.18
N GLY A 10 -31.78 -47.74 -40.36
CA GLY A 10 -31.12 -47.31 -39.14
C GLY A 10 -31.06 -48.48 -38.16
N LEU A 11 -29.86 -48.98 -37.88
CA LEU A 11 -29.62 -49.68 -36.61
C LEU A 11 -29.83 -48.64 -35.50
N PRO A 12 -30.58 -48.95 -34.42
CA PRO A 12 -30.48 -48.16 -33.21
C PRO A 12 -29.12 -48.46 -32.61
N LEU A 13 -28.13 -47.59 -32.83
CA LEU A 13 -27.04 -47.46 -31.88
C LEU A 13 -27.66 -46.86 -30.62
N LEU A 14 -28.14 -47.73 -29.74
CA LEU A 14 -28.19 -47.45 -28.31
C LEU A 14 -26.73 -47.38 -27.87
N ALA A 15 -26.09 -46.24 -28.14
CA ALA A 15 -24.96 -45.82 -27.34
C ALA A 15 -25.54 -45.61 -25.94
N SER A 16 -25.23 -46.52 -25.02
CA SER A 16 -25.29 -46.23 -23.60
C SER A 16 -24.37 -45.02 -23.38
N LEU A 17 -24.94 -43.82 -23.45
CA LEU A 17 -24.36 -42.64 -22.84
C LEU A 17 -24.28 -42.99 -21.36
N VAL A 18 -23.10 -43.41 -20.92
CA VAL A 18 -22.75 -43.35 -19.52
C VAL A 18 -22.79 -41.85 -19.23
N LEU A 19 -23.84 -41.41 -18.56
CA LEU A 19 -23.91 -40.07 -17.98
C LEU A 19 -22.70 -39.99 -17.05
N ALA A 20 -21.71 -39.18 -17.41
CA ALA A 20 -20.65 -38.81 -16.49
C ALA A 20 -21.31 -37.96 -15.39
N ASP A 21 -21.07 -38.35 -14.14
CA ASP A 21 -21.60 -37.74 -12.92
C ASP A 21 -20.46 -36.88 -12.36
N ALA A 22 -20.73 -35.64 -11.91
CA ALA A 22 -19.70 -34.78 -11.35
C ALA A 22 -18.94 -35.47 -10.21
N ASN A 23 -17.61 -35.34 -10.20
CA ASN A 23 -16.76 -36.03 -9.23
C ASN A 23 -16.65 -35.26 -7.91
N TYR A 24 -17.73 -35.30 -7.14
CA TYR A 24 -17.79 -34.66 -5.84
C TYR A 24 -16.86 -35.28 -4.78
N PRO A 25 -16.29 -34.45 -3.89
CA PRO A 25 -15.75 -34.94 -2.63
C PRO A 25 -16.81 -35.71 -1.82
N PRO A 26 -16.43 -36.79 -1.13
CA PRO A 26 -17.36 -37.63 -0.39
C PRO A 26 -17.95 -36.88 0.81
N ILE A 27 -19.26 -37.01 1.01
CA ILE A 27 -19.95 -36.44 2.17
C ILE A 27 -19.59 -37.25 3.42
N PRO A 28 -19.08 -36.63 4.50
CA PRO A 28 -18.85 -37.30 5.77
C PRO A 28 -20.13 -37.90 6.36
N SER A 29 -20.04 -39.01 7.08
CA SER A 29 -21.20 -39.62 7.74
C SER A 29 -21.81 -38.71 8.82
N ASP A 30 -21.00 -37.85 9.42
CA ASP A 30 -21.40 -36.81 10.35
C ASP A 30 -21.38 -35.47 9.61
N LEU A 31 -22.56 -34.93 9.32
CA LEU A 31 -22.73 -33.72 8.50
C LEU A 31 -22.21 -32.46 9.19
N THR A 32 -22.02 -32.50 10.52
CA THR A 32 -21.37 -31.43 11.29
C THR A 32 -19.83 -31.45 11.19
N THR A 33 -19.24 -32.42 10.48
CA THR A 33 -17.79 -32.51 10.30
C THR A 33 -17.28 -31.23 9.61
N PRO A 34 -16.37 -30.46 10.22
CA PRO A 34 -15.82 -29.27 9.60
C PRO A 34 -14.91 -29.64 8.42
N VAL A 35 -15.11 -28.97 7.30
CA VAL A 35 -14.26 -29.03 6.10
C VAL A 35 -13.86 -27.63 5.68
N GLN A 36 -12.88 -27.50 4.76
CA GLN A 36 -12.59 -26.22 4.07
C GLN A 36 -12.28 -25.04 5.02
N THR A 37 -11.54 -25.32 6.10
CA THR A 37 -11.27 -24.35 7.17
C THR A 37 -10.30 -23.26 6.71
N ARG A 38 -10.59 -22.00 7.04
CA ARG A 38 -9.85 -20.82 6.59
C ARG A 38 -9.81 -19.72 7.65
N LEU A 39 -8.63 -19.15 7.85
CA LEU A 39 -8.38 -18.07 8.82
C LEU A 39 -8.23 -16.71 8.12
N ALA A 40 -8.65 -15.61 8.77
CA ALA A 40 -8.49 -14.24 8.24
C ALA A 40 -8.16 -13.21 9.35
N ILE A 41 -7.53 -12.08 8.98
CA ILE A 41 -7.14 -11.02 9.92
C ILE A 41 -8.38 -10.20 10.34
N SER A 42 -8.96 -10.51 11.49
CA SER A 42 -9.80 -9.61 12.31
C SER A 42 -9.93 -10.16 13.74
N GLY A 43 -8.83 -10.15 14.50
CA GLY A 43 -8.78 -10.94 15.75
C GLY A 43 -8.71 -12.46 15.50
N ALA A 44 -8.34 -12.86 14.29
CA ALA A 44 -8.44 -14.22 13.72
C ALA A 44 -9.90 -14.70 13.55
N ASN A 45 -10.50 -14.33 12.43
CA ASN A 45 -11.77 -14.91 11.99
C ASN A 45 -11.49 -16.34 11.50
N LEU A 46 -12.35 -17.27 11.90
CA LEU A 46 -12.26 -18.67 11.54
C LEU A 46 -13.53 -19.08 10.81
N GLY A 47 -13.39 -19.32 9.51
CA GLY A 47 -14.43 -19.84 8.63
C GLY A 47 -14.24 -21.34 8.36
N TRP A 48 -15.33 -22.09 8.20
CA TRP A 48 -15.31 -23.50 7.77
C TRP A 48 -16.66 -23.88 7.16
N ASN A 49 -16.72 -24.99 6.45
CA ASN A 49 -17.96 -25.50 5.89
C ASN A 49 -18.42 -26.78 6.59
N THR A 50 -19.72 -27.04 6.58
CA THR A 50 -20.38 -28.28 7.03
C THR A 50 -21.41 -28.73 5.97
N TYR A 51 -21.86 -29.98 6.01
CA TYR A 51 -22.89 -30.50 5.08
C TYR A 51 -24.33 -30.37 5.63
N GLU A 52 -24.48 -29.69 6.77
CA GLU A 52 -25.75 -29.25 7.31
C GLU A 52 -25.61 -27.89 8.00
N GLU A 53 -26.73 -27.18 8.16
CA GLU A 53 -26.81 -25.91 8.88
C GLU A 53 -26.50 -26.12 10.37
N LEU A 54 -25.67 -25.24 10.93
CA LEU A 54 -25.40 -25.24 12.36
C LEU A 54 -26.23 -24.16 13.06
N ASP A 55 -27.05 -24.56 14.03
CA ASP A 55 -27.78 -23.61 14.90
C ASP A 55 -26.85 -22.65 15.64
N LYS A 56 -25.66 -23.15 16.02
CA LYS A 56 -24.68 -22.42 16.80
C LYS A 56 -23.25 -22.89 16.53
N PRO A 57 -22.60 -22.36 15.49
CA PRO A 57 -21.17 -22.58 15.24
C PRO A 57 -20.33 -22.10 16.43
N CYS A 58 -19.45 -22.96 16.95
CA CYS A 58 -18.58 -22.63 18.09
C CYS A 58 -17.16 -23.15 17.88
N VAL A 59 -16.18 -22.42 18.41
CA VAL A 59 -14.76 -22.79 18.42
C VAL A 59 -14.22 -22.66 19.84
N LYS A 60 -13.56 -23.71 20.32
CA LYS A 60 -12.76 -23.66 21.55
C LYS A 60 -11.32 -23.34 21.20
N TYR A 61 -10.67 -22.48 21.98
CA TYR A 61 -9.29 -22.07 21.72
C TYR A 61 -8.53 -21.76 23.01
N GLY A 62 -7.20 -21.74 22.92
CA GLY A 62 -6.31 -21.47 24.06
C GLY A 62 -4.85 -21.48 23.65
N THR A 63 -3.95 -21.19 24.59
CA THR A 63 -2.49 -21.16 24.34
C THR A 63 -1.82 -22.52 24.51
N SER A 64 -2.59 -23.59 24.74
CA SER A 64 -2.12 -24.97 24.88
C SER A 64 -3.04 -25.94 24.14
N SER A 65 -2.46 -26.87 23.39
CA SER A 65 -3.21 -27.92 22.66
C SER A 65 -4.00 -28.86 23.57
N SER A 66 -3.58 -29.00 24.83
CA SER A 66 -4.26 -29.83 25.83
C SER A 66 -5.28 -29.08 26.68
N SER A 67 -5.39 -27.76 26.54
CA SER A 67 -6.26 -26.91 27.35
C SER A 67 -6.79 -25.71 26.58
N LEU A 68 -7.92 -25.93 25.89
CA LEU A 68 -8.69 -24.89 25.19
C LEU A 68 -9.69 -24.25 26.17
N ASN A 69 -9.27 -23.18 26.83
CA ASN A 69 -9.98 -22.57 27.96
C ASN A 69 -10.91 -21.39 27.57
N LYS A 70 -10.90 -20.99 26.30
CA LYS A 70 -11.81 -19.99 25.73
C LYS A 70 -12.75 -20.64 24.73
N GLU A 71 -13.92 -20.05 24.55
CA GLU A 71 -14.90 -20.46 23.54
C GLU A 71 -15.55 -19.22 22.94
N SER A 72 -15.65 -19.20 21.61
CA SER A 72 -16.39 -18.19 20.86
C SER A 72 -17.41 -18.89 19.98
N CYS A 73 -18.58 -18.28 19.83
CA CYS A 73 -19.65 -18.81 18.98
C CYS A 73 -20.26 -17.68 18.16
N SER A 74 -20.93 -18.03 17.07
CA SER A 74 -21.72 -17.12 16.25
C SER A 74 -23.10 -17.71 15.96
N ASN A 75 -23.91 -16.99 15.18
CA ASN A 75 -25.12 -17.51 14.55
C ASN A 75 -24.97 -17.50 13.02
N ILE A 76 -23.73 -17.54 12.51
CA ILE A 76 -23.42 -17.44 11.08
C ILE A 76 -23.22 -18.84 10.54
N SER A 77 -24.24 -19.36 9.89
CA SER A 77 -24.23 -20.57 9.07
C SER A 77 -25.06 -20.24 7.83
N VAL A 78 -24.42 -20.02 6.69
CA VAL A 78 -25.07 -19.53 5.47
C VAL A 78 -24.77 -20.41 4.28
N THR A 79 -25.73 -20.54 3.37
CA THR A 79 -25.58 -21.32 2.13
C THR A 79 -26.31 -20.61 0.97
N TYR A 80 -26.26 -21.19 -0.20
CA TYR A 80 -27.01 -20.81 -1.39
C TYR A 80 -27.53 -22.07 -2.08
N ASN A 81 -28.52 -21.93 -2.97
CA ASN A 81 -29.36 -23.06 -3.41
C ASN A 81 -28.61 -24.23 -4.07
N THR A 82 -27.52 -23.96 -4.77
CA THR A 82 -26.74 -25.01 -5.47
C THR A 82 -25.63 -25.61 -4.60
N SER A 83 -25.27 -24.96 -3.49
CA SER A 83 -24.22 -25.48 -2.60
C SER A 83 -24.69 -26.69 -1.80
N ARG A 84 -23.81 -27.69 -1.68
CA ARG A 84 -24.02 -28.82 -0.74
C ARG A 84 -23.56 -28.51 0.68
N THR A 85 -22.95 -27.34 0.90
CA THR A 85 -22.33 -26.99 2.16
C THR A 85 -22.84 -25.68 2.75
N TRP A 86 -22.67 -25.53 4.05
CA TRP A 86 -22.99 -24.34 4.83
C TRP A 86 -21.70 -23.70 5.31
N SER A 87 -21.49 -22.44 4.96
CA SER A 87 -20.36 -21.62 5.39
C SER A 87 -20.61 -21.06 6.79
N ASN A 88 -19.77 -21.46 7.73
CA ASN A 88 -19.81 -21.07 9.13
C ASN A 88 -18.67 -20.09 9.42
N THR A 89 -18.89 -19.10 10.30
CA THR A 89 -17.80 -18.20 10.69
C THR A 89 -17.88 -17.80 12.16
N VAL A 90 -16.76 -17.84 12.87
CA VAL A 90 -16.62 -17.39 14.25
C VAL A 90 -15.44 -16.43 14.37
N ILE A 91 -15.66 -15.31 15.05
CA ILE A 91 -14.60 -14.35 15.39
C ILE A 91 -14.03 -14.73 16.76
N LEU A 92 -12.72 -14.96 16.83
CA LEU A 92 -12.04 -15.28 18.09
C LEU A 92 -11.74 -14.01 18.89
N GLY A 93 -12.13 -13.99 20.17
CA GLY A 93 -11.95 -12.82 21.04
C GLY A 93 -10.67 -12.86 21.88
N ASP A 94 -10.15 -11.69 22.26
CA ASP A 94 -9.08 -11.49 23.24
C ASP A 94 -7.78 -12.28 22.95
N LEU A 95 -7.29 -12.20 21.72
CA LEU A 95 -5.99 -12.78 21.35
C LEU A 95 -4.85 -11.82 21.69
N THR A 96 -3.78 -12.36 22.28
CA THR A 96 -2.49 -11.67 22.36
C THR A 96 -1.85 -11.72 20.98
N ALA A 97 -1.40 -10.58 20.45
CA ALA A 97 -0.80 -10.49 19.13
C ALA A 97 0.51 -11.29 19.00
N GLY A 98 0.77 -11.84 17.81
CA GLY A 98 1.99 -12.62 17.50
C GLY A 98 2.17 -13.89 18.34
N MET A 99 1.09 -14.45 18.89
CA MET A 99 1.13 -15.62 19.77
C MET A 99 0.50 -16.83 19.08
N THR A 100 1.09 -18.01 19.29
CA THR A 100 0.48 -19.26 18.84
C THR A 100 -0.73 -19.61 19.71
N TYR A 101 -1.87 -19.81 19.05
CA TYR A 101 -3.09 -20.35 19.63
C TYR A 101 -3.38 -21.72 19.04
N TYR A 102 -3.98 -22.57 19.86
CA TYR A 102 -4.57 -23.84 19.47
C TYR A 102 -6.07 -23.68 19.47
N TYR A 103 -6.76 -24.31 18.52
CA TYR A 103 -8.21 -24.26 18.43
C TYR A 103 -8.78 -25.62 18.03
N LYS A 104 -10.06 -25.81 18.34
CA LYS A 104 -10.86 -26.95 17.93
C LYS A 104 -12.28 -26.47 17.66
N ILE A 105 -12.77 -26.70 16.45
CA ILE A 105 -14.18 -26.48 16.11
C ILE A 105 -15.02 -27.46 16.93
N VAL A 106 -16.11 -26.97 17.54
CA VAL A 106 -17.02 -27.80 18.33
C VAL A 106 -17.87 -28.63 17.38
N SER A 107 -17.39 -29.83 17.09
CA SER A 107 -18.03 -30.84 16.26
C SER A 107 -17.63 -32.24 16.78
N THR A 108 -18.44 -33.24 16.46
CA THR A 108 -18.16 -34.65 16.79
C THR A 108 -16.89 -35.17 16.12
N ASN A 109 -16.50 -34.62 14.97
CA ASN A 109 -15.34 -35.05 14.21
C ASN A 109 -14.38 -33.88 13.87
N SER A 110 -13.70 -33.37 14.89
CA SER A 110 -12.81 -32.20 14.79
C SER A 110 -11.49 -32.42 15.55
N THR A 111 -10.38 -31.98 14.95
CA THR A 111 -9.02 -32.06 15.52
C THR A 111 -8.60 -30.73 16.16
N VAL A 112 -7.55 -30.77 16.98
CA VAL A 112 -6.92 -29.56 17.50
C VAL A 112 -5.91 -29.08 16.47
N GLU A 113 -6.12 -27.88 15.94
CA GLU A 113 -5.21 -27.20 15.04
C GLU A 113 -4.52 -26.02 15.74
N SER A 114 -3.57 -25.38 15.06
CA SER A 114 -2.86 -24.21 15.58
C SER A 114 -2.61 -23.14 14.53
N PHE A 115 -2.60 -21.89 14.97
CA PHE A 115 -2.27 -20.73 14.14
C PHE A 115 -1.53 -19.68 14.98
N MET A 116 -0.89 -18.73 14.31
CA MET A 116 -0.33 -17.55 14.96
C MET A 116 -1.31 -16.38 14.82
N SER A 117 -1.66 -15.75 15.94
CA SER A 117 -2.49 -14.54 15.91
C SER A 117 -1.78 -13.40 15.16
N PRO A 118 -2.53 -12.45 14.57
CA PRO A 118 -1.94 -11.32 13.85
C PRO A 118 -0.95 -10.52 14.70
N ARG A 119 0.09 -9.97 14.07
CA ARG A 119 1.05 -9.08 14.73
C ARG A 119 0.39 -7.75 15.09
N THR A 120 0.90 -7.10 16.13
CA THR A 120 0.48 -5.74 16.48
C THR A 120 0.88 -4.79 15.36
N PRO A 121 0.00 -3.88 14.90
CA PRO A 121 0.40 -2.80 14.01
C PRO A 121 1.60 -2.01 14.57
N GLY A 122 2.61 -1.79 13.75
CA GLY A 122 3.89 -1.21 14.14
C GLY A 122 4.94 -2.18 14.69
N ASP A 123 4.69 -3.49 14.74
CA ASP A 123 5.74 -4.49 14.95
C ASP A 123 6.68 -4.53 13.73
N LYS A 124 7.92 -4.10 13.95
CA LYS A 124 8.99 -3.95 12.94
C LYS A 124 9.89 -5.18 12.82
N THR A 125 9.54 -6.28 13.49
CA THR A 125 10.27 -7.54 13.34
C THR A 125 10.08 -8.04 11.90
N PRO A 126 11.15 -8.52 11.22
CA PRO A 126 11.03 -8.99 9.85
C PRO A 126 10.05 -10.16 9.71
N PHE A 127 9.28 -10.17 8.63
CA PHE A 127 8.40 -11.28 8.27
C PHE A 127 8.20 -11.39 6.76
N THR A 128 7.71 -12.56 6.32
CA THR A 128 7.44 -12.85 4.91
C THR A 128 5.98 -13.25 4.71
N THR A 129 5.38 -12.81 3.60
CA THR A 129 4.08 -13.26 3.11
C THR A 129 4.22 -13.90 1.74
N SER A 130 3.36 -14.87 1.45
CA SER A 130 3.24 -15.48 0.12
C SER A 130 2.08 -14.85 -0.65
N VAL A 131 2.31 -14.55 -1.91
CA VAL A 131 1.31 -14.03 -2.85
C VAL A 131 1.04 -15.09 -3.90
N VAL A 132 -0.21 -15.54 -3.99
CA VAL A 132 -0.68 -16.53 -4.97
C VAL A 132 -1.98 -16.01 -5.58
N ILE A 133 -2.05 -15.94 -6.89
CA ILE A 133 -3.22 -15.44 -7.63
C ILE A 133 -3.37 -16.33 -8.85
N ASP A 134 -4.60 -16.57 -9.31
CA ASP A 134 -4.87 -17.39 -10.48
C ASP A 134 -4.44 -18.86 -10.24
N LEU A 135 -4.88 -19.41 -9.11
CA LEU A 135 -4.35 -20.67 -8.57
C LEU A 135 -4.94 -21.91 -9.26
N GLY A 136 -6.27 -22.00 -9.31
CA GLY A 136 -7.01 -23.15 -9.83
C GLY A 136 -7.05 -24.36 -8.89
N VAL A 137 -7.89 -25.33 -9.27
CA VAL A 137 -7.98 -26.66 -8.64
C VAL A 137 -7.13 -27.68 -9.41
N TYR A 138 -6.65 -28.73 -8.76
CA TYR A 138 -5.98 -29.87 -9.41
C TYR A 138 -6.78 -31.17 -9.23
N GLY A 139 -6.63 -32.14 -10.14
CA GLY A 139 -7.28 -33.44 -10.05
C GLY A 139 -8.11 -33.79 -11.28
N ALA A 140 -9.11 -34.67 -11.12
CA ALA A 140 -9.93 -35.17 -12.24
C ALA A 140 -10.63 -34.04 -13.01
N ASP A 141 -11.11 -33.02 -12.30
CA ASP A 141 -11.79 -31.85 -12.87
C ASP A 141 -10.91 -30.60 -12.96
N GLY A 142 -9.73 -30.62 -12.33
CA GLY A 142 -8.74 -29.51 -12.32
C GLY A 142 -7.55 -29.67 -13.28
N TYR A 143 -7.60 -30.68 -14.15
CA TYR A 143 -6.59 -31.07 -15.13
C TYR A 143 -5.18 -31.41 -14.60
N THR A 144 -4.96 -32.71 -14.35
CA THR A 144 -3.70 -33.37 -14.73
C THR A 144 -3.93 -34.75 -15.42
N ILE A 145 -3.02 -35.08 -16.34
CA ILE A 145 -2.51 -36.43 -16.73
C ILE A 145 -3.10 -37.26 -17.91
N LYS A 146 -3.96 -36.81 -18.84
CA LYS A 146 -4.20 -37.63 -20.08
C LYS A 146 -4.18 -36.94 -21.45
N GLY A 147 -4.49 -35.65 -21.54
CA GLY A 147 -4.59 -34.95 -22.84
C GLY A 147 -3.27 -34.33 -23.34
N ASP A 148 -2.43 -33.83 -22.43
CA ASP A 148 -1.19 -33.13 -22.79
C ASP A 148 -0.08 -33.37 -21.76
N MET A 149 0.98 -34.07 -22.17
CA MET A 149 2.16 -34.40 -21.35
C MET A 149 3.17 -33.24 -21.22
N SER A 150 2.86 -32.05 -21.73
CA SER A 150 3.65 -30.83 -21.54
C SER A 150 3.36 -30.15 -20.19
N LYS A 151 2.18 -30.37 -19.59
CA LYS A 151 1.78 -29.90 -18.25
C LYS A 151 2.12 -30.97 -17.18
N ARG A 152 3.42 -31.23 -16.98
CA ARG A 152 3.96 -32.43 -16.30
C ARG A 152 3.85 -32.44 -14.78
N ASP A 153 3.77 -33.68 -14.28
CA ASP A 153 4.14 -34.04 -12.91
C ASP A 153 5.02 -35.30 -12.85
N THR A 154 6.12 -35.25 -12.07
CA THR A 154 6.82 -36.45 -11.56
C THR A 154 7.42 -36.14 -10.18
N ILE A 155 6.72 -36.47 -9.09
CA ILE A 155 7.29 -36.54 -7.74
C ILE A 155 6.73 -37.79 -7.00
N PRO A 156 7.55 -38.59 -6.27
CA PRO A 156 7.18 -39.94 -5.85
C PRO A 156 6.51 -40.07 -4.46
N THR A 157 6.23 -38.96 -3.76
CA THR A 157 5.91 -39.00 -2.30
C THR A 157 4.61 -38.28 -1.89
N VAL A 158 3.86 -37.72 -2.82
CA VAL A 158 2.48 -37.22 -2.63
C VAL A 158 1.57 -38.02 -3.57
N ASP A 159 0.29 -38.24 -3.22
CA ASP A 159 -0.66 -38.88 -4.14
C ASP A 159 -0.59 -38.16 -5.50
N PRO A 160 -0.28 -38.85 -6.62
CA PRO A 160 -0.02 -38.22 -7.91
C PRO A 160 -1.14 -37.32 -8.45
N SER A 161 -2.34 -37.37 -7.87
CA SER A 161 -3.50 -36.54 -8.19
C SER A 161 -3.54 -35.18 -7.46
N LEU A 162 -2.68 -34.95 -6.46
CA LEU A 162 -2.75 -33.79 -5.54
C LEU A 162 -1.54 -32.84 -5.63
N ASN A 163 -0.64 -33.03 -6.58
CA ASN A 163 0.57 -32.21 -6.66
C ASN A 163 0.33 -30.92 -7.48
N HIS A 164 -0.52 -30.06 -6.95
CA HIS A 164 -0.57 -28.67 -7.37
C HIS A 164 0.78 -28.02 -7.02
N THR A 165 1.63 -27.75 -8.02
CA THR A 165 3.03 -27.33 -7.78
C THR A 165 3.13 -26.17 -6.78
N THR A 166 2.21 -25.20 -6.85
CA THR A 166 2.17 -24.04 -5.94
C THR A 166 1.61 -24.37 -4.55
N ILE A 167 0.47 -25.06 -4.41
CA ILE A 167 -0.06 -25.47 -3.08
C ILE A 167 0.91 -26.42 -2.37
N GLY A 168 1.45 -27.40 -3.10
CA GLY A 168 2.49 -28.31 -2.61
C GLY A 168 3.73 -27.55 -2.15
N ARG A 169 4.16 -26.53 -2.90
CA ARG A 169 5.26 -25.65 -2.50
C ARG A 169 4.96 -24.87 -1.22
N LEU A 170 3.76 -24.29 -1.10
CA LEU A 170 3.31 -23.61 0.11
C LEU A 170 3.31 -24.54 1.34
N ALA A 171 2.94 -25.80 1.14
CA ALA A 171 3.02 -26.82 2.20
C ALA A 171 4.48 -27.16 2.55
N ASP A 172 5.36 -27.32 1.56
CA ASP A 172 6.78 -27.63 1.76
C ASP A 172 7.54 -26.51 2.48
N ASN A 173 7.21 -25.25 2.17
CA ASN A 173 7.84 -24.07 2.77
C ASN A 173 6.96 -23.39 3.84
N PHE A 174 6.00 -24.12 4.41
CA PHE A 174 4.98 -23.62 5.35
C PHE A 174 5.54 -22.74 6.50
N ASN A 175 6.78 -22.97 6.93
CA ASN A 175 7.41 -22.21 8.02
C ASN A 175 8.14 -20.93 7.56
N GLN A 176 8.19 -20.63 6.26
CA GLN A 176 8.93 -19.50 5.69
C GLN A 176 8.07 -18.24 5.50
N TYR A 177 6.75 -18.35 5.62
CA TYR A 177 5.81 -17.23 5.50
C TYR A 177 4.77 -17.26 6.62
N GLU A 178 4.16 -16.12 6.93
CA GLU A 178 3.22 -15.99 8.06
C GLU A 178 1.75 -15.97 7.63
N TRP A 179 1.47 -15.43 6.44
CA TRP A 179 0.12 -15.31 5.88
C TRP A 179 0.15 -15.29 4.34
N ILE A 180 -1.00 -15.51 3.72
CA ILE A 180 -1.19 -15.58 2.27
C ILE A 180 -2.07 -14.43 1.77
N LEU A 181 -1.67 -13.83 0.65
CA LEU A 181 -2.42 -12.86 -0.13
C LEU A 181 -2.91 -13.50 -1.43
N HIS A 182 -4.23 -13.55 -1.65
CA HIS A 182 -4.83 -14.11 -2.87
C HIS A 182 -5.96 -13.24 -3.42
N PRO A 183 -5.64 -12.17 -4.18
CA PRO A 183 -6.61 -11.33 -4.85
C PRO A 183 -7.09 -11.91 -6.19
N GLY A 184 -8.05 -12.83 -6.12
CA GLY A 184 -8.88 -13.26 -7.24
C GLY A 184 -8.45 -14.54 -7.96
N ASP A 185 -9.43 -15.13 -8.64
CA ASP A 185 -9.35 -16.31 -9.48
C ASP A 185 -8.90 -17.58 -8.74
N PHE A 186 -9.84 -18.12 -7.98
CA PHE A 186 -9.61 -19.18 -7.02
C PHE A 186 -9.65 -20.55 -7.68
N GLY A 187 -10.85 -21.12 -7.80
CA GLY A 187 -11.05 -22.50 -8.23
C GLY A 187 -11.15 -22.68 -9.74
N TYR A 188 -11.39 -21.59 -10.50
CA TYR A 188 -11.78 -21.65 -11.92
C TYR A 188 -12.94 -22.65 -12.13
N ALA A 189 -13.95 -22.54 -11.26
CA ALA A 189 -15.06 -23.49 -11.24
C ALA A 189 -15.99 -23.29 -12.44
N ASP A 190 -16.08 -22.06 -12.93
CA ASP A 190 -16.77 -21.62 -14.13
C ASP A 190 -16.25 -22.28 -15.41
N ASP A 191 -14.97 -22.68 -15.44
CA ASP A 191 -14.33 -23.44 -16.51
C ASP A 191 -14.72 -24.93 -16.57
N TRP A 192 -15.72 -25.36 -15.80
CA TRP A 192 -16.17 -26.76 -15.78
C TRP A 192 -16.45 -27.32 -17.19
N TYR A 193 -16.91 -26.48 -18.12
CA TYR A 193 -17.24 -26.85 -19.50
C TYR A 193 -16.02 -27.20 -20.36
N LEU A 194 -14.82 -26.76 -19.96
CA LEU A 194 -13.56 -27.13 -20.61
C LEU A 194 -13.28 -28.63 -20.43
N ASN A 195 -13.87 -29.30 -19.44
CA ASN A 195 -13.84 -30.74 -19.30
C ASN A 195 -15.04 -31.40 -20.03
N PRO A 196 -14.81 -32.20 -21.09
CA PRO A 196 -15.87 -32.91 -21.80
C PRO A 196 -16.74 -33.81 -20.90
N ASP A 197 -16.19 -34.32 -19.80
CA ASP A 197 -16.93 -35.16 -18.85
C ASP A 197 -17.98 -34.36 -18.05
N ASN A 198 -17.84 -33.04 -17.97
CA ASN A 198 -18.71 -32.14 -17.18
C ASN A 198 -19.79 -31.44 -18.02
N VAL A 199 -19.75 -31.57 -19.35
CA VAL A 199 -20.63 -30.85 -20.30
C VAL A 199 -22.13 -31.09 -20.07
N LEU A 200 -22.52 -32.20 -19.44
CA LEU A 200 -23.91 -32.54 -19.15
C LEU A 200 -24.32 -32.36 -17.68
N ASP A 201 -23.42 -31.90 -16.82
CA ASP A 201 -23.63 -31.82 -15.35
C ASP A 201 -23.08 -30.52 -14.74
N GLY A 202 -23.12 -29.42 -15.51
CA GLY A 202 -22.40 -28.16 -15.19
C GLY A 202 -22.64 -27.58 -13.80
N THR A 203 -23.87 -27.63 -13.29
CA THR A 203 -24.16 -27.20 -11.90
C THR A 203 -23.40 -28.02 -10.87
N ASN A 204 -23.39 -29.33 -11.01
CA ASN A 204 -22.72 -30.19 -10.05
C ASN A 204 -21.20 -30.16 -10.23
N ALA A 205 -20.72 -30.01 -11.46
CA ALA A 205 -19.30 -29.87 -11.76
C ALA A 205 -18.71 -28.60 -11.12
N TYR A 206 -19.40 -27.46 -11.26
CA TYR A 206 -19.02 -26.19 -10.63
C TYR A 206 -18.84 -26.34 -9.11
N GLU A 207 -19.84 -26.90 -8.43
CA GLU A 207 -19.80 -27.11 -6.97
C GLU A 207 -18.73 -28.12 -6.56
N ALA A 208 -18.55 -29.20 -7.32
CA ALA A 208 -17.53 -30.21 -7.07
C ALA A 208 -16.11 -29.61 -7.16
N ILE A 209 -15.85 -28.79 -8.18
CA ILE A 209 -14.57 -28.09 -8.36
C ILE A 209 -14.30 -27.15 -7.19
N LEU A 210 -15.28 -26.34 -6.78
CA LEU A 210 -15.13 -25.45 -5.62
C LEU A 210 -14.85 -26.25 -4.34
N GLU A 211 -15.62 -27.31 -4.07
CA GLU A 211 -15.41 -28.11 -2.88
C GLU A 211 -14.00 -28.73 -2.84
N GLU A 212 -13.52 -29.22 -3.99
CA GLU A 212 -12.18 -29.80 -4.10
C GLU A 212 -11.08 -28.74 -3.94
N PHE A 213 -11.22 -27.57 -4.58
CA PHE A 213 -10.29 -26.44 -4.41
C PHE A 213 -10.11 -26.08 -2.92
N TYR A 214 -11.22 -25.86 -2.20
CA TYR A 214 -11.14 -25.49 -0.80
C TYR A 214 -10.68 -26.64 0.10
N ASN A 215 -10.89 -27.91 -0.29
CA ASN A 215 -10.30 -29.05 0.40
C ASN A 215 -8.78 -29.07 0.24
N GLN A 216 -8.26 -28.78 -0.95
CA GLN A 216 -6.82 -28.67 -1.22
C GLN A 216 -6.17 -27.51 -0.48
N LEU A 217 -6.90 -26.41 -0.30
CA LEU A 217 -6.41 -25.24 0.42
C LEU A 217 -6.42 -25.41 1.95
N SER A 218 -7.42 -26.13 2.50
CA SER A 218 -7.69 -26.27 3.93
C SER A 218 -6.47 -26.64 4.80
N PRO A 219 -5.55 -27.56 4.40
CA PRO A 219 -4.35 -27.88 5.19
C PRO A 219 -3.44 -26.67 5.49
N ILE A 220 -3.49 -25.64 4.63
CA ILE A 220 -2.73 -24.41 4.80
C ILE A 220 -3.61 -23.34 5.46
N SER A 221 -4.80 -23.07 4.90
CA SER A 221 -5.68 -21.98 5.36
C SER A 221 -6.25 -22.20 6.77
N SER A 222 -6.26 -23.44 7.27
CA SER A 222 -6.61 -23.75 8.67
C SER A 222 -5.53 -23.34 9.68
N ARG A 223 -4.32 -22.99 9.23
CA ARG A 223 -3.17 -22.71 10.11
C ARG A 223 -2.45 -21.42 9.77
N LYS A 224 -2.62 -20.92 8.54
CA LYS A 224 -2.14 -19.63 8.06
C LYS A 224 -3.33 -18.74 7.75
N VAL A 225 -3.23 -17.47 8.11
CA VAL A 225 -4.16 -16.45 7.65
C VAL A 225 -4.14 -16.40 6.12
N TYR A 226 -5.32 -16.28 5.52
CA TYR A 226 -5.56 -16.26 4.10
C TYR A 226 -6.46 -15.07 3.75
N MET A 227 -5.90 -14.06 3.07
CA MET A 227 -6.59 -12.81 2.74
C MET A 227 -7.00 -12.82 1.27
N ALA A 228 -8.27 -12.54 1.00
CA ALA A 228 -8.94 -12.83 -0.27
C ALA A 228 -9.76 -11.65 -0.79
N SER A 229 -9.60 -11.31 -2.07
CA SER A 229 -10.53 -10.46 -2.85
C SER A 229 -10.91 -11.20 -4.13
N PRO A 230 -12.00 -10.85 -4.83
CA PRO A 230 -12.42 -11.58 -6.01
C PRO A 230 -11.64 -11.19 -7.27
N GLY A 231 -11.67 -12.07 -8.26
CA GLY A 231 -11.32 -11.83 -9.65
C GLY A 231 -12.51 -12.11 -10.56
N ASN A 232 -12.27 -12.18 -11.87
CA ASN A 232 -13.36 -12.34 -12.83
C ASN A 232 -13.99 -13.74 -12.82
N HIS A 233 -13.24 -14.79 -12.49
CA HIS A 233 -13.78 -16.15 -12.40
C HIS A 233 -14.71 -16.34 -11.20
N GLU A 234 -14.72 -15.40 -10.25
CA GLU A 234 -15.75 -15.36 -9.20
C GLU A 234 -17.03 -14.66 -9.66
N ALA A 235 -16.98 -13.87 -10.74
CA ALA A 235 -18.11 -13.14 -11.29
C ALA A 235 -18.86 -13.93 -12.38
N ASP A 236 -18.11 -14.75 -13.14
CA ASP A 236 -18.46 -15.16 -14.50
C ASP A 236 -19.51 -16.27 -14.60
N CYS A 237 -20.45 -16.04 -15.53
CA CYS A 237 -21.28 -17.08 -16.13
C CYS A 237 -21.56 -16.88 -17.64
N GLU A 238 -20.94 -15.89 -18.28
CA GLU A 238 -21.26 -15.42 -19.63
C GLU A 238 -20.30 -15.90 -20.73
N GLU A 239 -19.12 -16.44 -20.39
CA GLU A 239 -18.15 -16.93 -21.39
C GLU A 239 -18.69 -18.07 -22.29
N LEU A 240 -19.82 -18.67 -21.93
CA LEU A 240 -20.52 -19.73 -22.71
C LEU A 240 -21.35 -19.21 -23.90
N GLY A 241 -21.57 -17.90 -24.05
CA GLY A 241 -22.29 -17.31 -25.16
C GLY A 241 -23.77 -17.72 -25.31
N THR A 242 -24.40 -17.34 -26.44
CA THR A 242 -25.86 -17.49 -26.69
C THR A 242 -26.39 -18.93 -26.77
N LEU A 243 -25.52 -19.93 -26.73
CA LEU A 243 -25.94 -21.33 -26.60
C LEU A 243 -25.96 -21.67 -25.11
N THR A 244 -27.14 -21.55 -24.48
CA THR A 244 -27.53 -22.13 -23.16
C THR A 244 -27.80 -21.19 -21.96
N ILE A 245 -27.82 -19.87 -22.16
CA ILE A 245 -27.93 -18.84 -21.10
C ILE A 245 -29.11 -18.97 -20.10
N GLU A 246 -30.24 -19.61 -20.44
CA GLU A 246 -31.36 -19.74 -19.49
C GLU A 246 -31.49 -21.10 -18.80
N ALA A 247 -30.70 -22.12 -19.17
CA ALA A 247 -30.87 -23.48 -18.66
C ALA A 247 -29.69 -24.03 -17.82
N VAL A 248 -28.51 -23.39 -17.82
CA VAL A 248 -27.27 -24.03 -17.33
C VAL A 248 -26.48 -23.19 -16.31
N CYS A 249 -26.80 -21.92 -16.06
CA CYS A 249 -26.04 -21.10 -15.10
C CYS A 249 -26.49 -21.33 -13.63
N PRO A 250 -25.68 -21.96 -12.77
CA PRO A 250 -26.01 -22.18 -11.36
C PRO A 250 -26.08 -20.87 -10.59
N GLU A 251 -26.90 -20.80 -9.54
CA GLU A 251 -26.98 -19.61 -8.67
C GLU A 251 -25.62 -19.26 -8.04
N GLY A 252 -24.84 -20.28 -7.65
CA GLY A 252 -23.51 -20.11 -7.05
C GLY A 252 -22.48 -19.39 -7.92
N GLN A 253 -22.68 -19.43 -9.24
CA GLN A 253 -21.77 -18.90 -10.24
C GLN A 253 -22.07 -17.43 -10.61
N LYS A 254 -23.28 -16.93 -10.31
CA LYS A 254 -23.65 -15.55 -10.66
C LYS A 254 -23.22 -14.56 -9.60
N ASN A 255 -22.78 -13.38 -10.02
CA ASN A 255 -22.67 -12.19 -9.17
C ASN A 255 -21.93 -12.47 -7.84
N PHE A 256 -20.80 -13.18 -7.95
CA PHE A 256 -19.90 -13.50 -6.84
C PHE A 256 -20.54 -14.33 -5.72
N THR A 257 -21.60 -15.11 -6.01
CA THR A 257 -22.42 -15.77 -4.98
C THR A 257 -21.61 -16.70 -4.08
N ASP A 258 -20.85 -17.65 -4.62
CA ASP A 258 -20.01 -18.53 -3.79
C ASP A 258 -18.97 -17.75 -2.97
N PHE A 259 -18.24 -16.86 -3.63
CA PHE A 259 -17.21 -16.02 -2.98
C PHE A 259 -17.78 -15.21 -1.81
N ARG A 260 -18.92 -14.55 -2.01
CA ARG A 260 -19.63 -13.77 -0.98
C ARG A 260 -20.06 -14.64 0.20
N VAL A 261 -20.59 -15.84 -0.06
CA VAL A 261 -21.04 -16.76 1.00
C VAL A 261 -19.84 -17.32 1.80
N ARG A 262 -18.72 -17.60 1.14
CA ARG A 262 -17.53 -18.15 1.80
C ARG A 262 -16.69 -17.13 2.54
N PHE A 263 -16.55 -15.92 2.00
CA PHE A 263 -15.63 -14.92 2.50
C PHE A 263 -16.29 -13.68 3.11
N GLY A 264 -17.56 -13.41 2.80
CA GLY A 264 -18.20 -12.15 3.20
C GLY A 264 -18.33 -11.92 4.70
N GLN A 265 -18.45 -13.00 5.49
CA GLN A 265 -18.43 -12.91 6.96
C GLN A 265 -17.05 -13.20 7.57
N ASN A 266 -16.07 -13.60 6.74
CA ASN A 266 -14.73 -14.00 7.17
C ASN A 266 -13.69 -12.88 6.97
N MET A 267 -13.80 -12.09 5.90
CA MET A 267 -12.88 -10.97 5.65
C MET A 267 -13.14 -9.80 6.62
N PRO A 268 -12.10 -9.05 7.02
CA PRO A 268 -12.27 -7.88 7.86
C PRO A 268 -13.02 -6.75 7.16
N THR A 269 -13.51 -5.81 7.95
CA THR A 269 -13.80 -4.45 7.47
C THR A 269 -12.49 -3.65 7.39
N ALA A 270 -12.50 -2.31 7.38
CA ALA A 270 -11.25 -1.55 7.52
C ALA A 270 -10.66 -1.66 8.94
N PHE A 271 -9.34 -1.52 9.04
CA PHE A 271 -8.59 -1.56 10.29
C PHE A 271 -9.04 -0.50 11.32
N GLY A 272 -8.81 -0.79 12.61
CA GLY A 272 -8.91 0.21 13.67
C GLY A 272 -7.59 0.94 13.84
N SER A 273 -7.52 2.22 13.49
CA SER A 273 -6.25 2.97 13.54
C SER A 273 -5.66 3.05 14.95
N THR A 274 -4.41 2.57 15.07
CA THR A 274 -3.58 2.70 16.28
C THR A 274 -2.74 3.97 16.29
N SER A 275 -2.82 4.78 15.23
CA SER A 275 -2.09 6.04 15.08
C SER A 275 -2.32 6.99 16.26
N SER A 276 -1.36 7.87 16.54
CA SER A 276 -1.60 9.00 17.45
C SER A 276 -2.28 10.19 16.75
N ASN A 277 -2.28 10.21 15.41
CA ASN A 277 -2.81 11.28 14.58
C ASN A 277 -4.35 11.22 14.49
N THR A 278 -5.01 12.29 14.93
CA THR A 278 -6.48 12.39 14.92
C THR A 278 -7.08 12.33 13.52
N ALA A 279 -6.45 12.93 12.51
CA ALA A 279 -6.94 12.88 11.13
C ALA A 279 -6.85 11.47 10.55
N ALA A 280 -5.75 10.76 10.83
CA ALA A 280 -5.58 9.35 10.47
C ALA A 280 -6.72 8.50 11.06
N LYS A 281 -7.04 8.69 12.35
CA LYS A 281 -8.17 8.00 13.00
C LYS A 281 -9.51 8.31 12.37
N VAL A 282 -9.78 9.58 12.04
CA VAL A 282 -11.04 10.00 11.40
C VAL A 282 -11.19 9.33 10.04
N ASN A 283 -10.12 9.33 9.23
CA ASN A 283 -10.11 8.69 7.93
C ASN A 283 -10.24 7.16 8.05
N ALA A 284 -9.59 6.51 9.02
CA ALA A 284 -9.76 5.07 9.25
C ALA A 284 -11.20 4.73 9.65
N ASN A 285 -11.83 5.55 10.49
CA ASN A 285 -13.26 5.37 10.82
C ASN A 285 -14.16 5.57 9.60
N LYS A 286 -13.84 6.53 8.72
CA LYS A 286 -14.55 6.72 7.46
C LYS A 286 -14.38 5.51 6.54
N ALA A 287 -13.15 5.04 6.34
CA ALA A 287 -12.84 3.83 5.57
C ALA A 287 -13.60 2.62 6.12
N LYS A 288 -13.66 2.45 7.44
CA LYS A 288 -14.41 1.36 8.08
C LYS A 288 -15.89 1.36 7.76
N VAL A 289 -16.52 2.54 7.66
CA VAL A 289 -17.93 2.67 7.28
C VAL A 289 -18.16 2.39 5.80
N LEU A 290 -17.17 2.67 4.95
CA LEU A 290 -17.26 2.53 3.50
C LEU A 290 -16.82 1.16 2.98
N ALA A 291 -16.03 0.42 3.77
CA ALA A 291 -15.58 -0.92 3.46
C ALA A 291 -16.76 -1.87 3.20
N ASN A 292 -16.58 -2.78 2.24
CA ASN A 292 -17.59 -3.76 1.84
C ASN A 292 -16.91 -5.12 1.61
N PRO A 293 -16.50 -5.81 2.68
CA PRO A 293 -15.95 -7.15 2.53
C PRO A 293 -16.99 -8.10 1.93
N PRO A 294 -16.56 -9.05 1.08
CA PRO A 294 -15.18 -9.41 0.80
C PRO A 294 -14.57 -8.68 -0.41
N PHE A 295 -15.22 -7.64 -0.93
CA PHE A 295 -14.82 -6.94 -2.16
C PHE A 295 -13.69 -5.94 -1.92
N TRP A 296 -13.92 -4.94 -1.07
CA TRP A 296 -12.92 -3.94 -0.70
C TRP A 296 -12.86 -3.73 0.80
N TYR A 297 -11.66 -3.84 1.35
CA TYR A 297 -11.39 -3.76 2.78
C TYR A 297 -9.89 -3.54 3.02
N SER A 298 -9.47 -3.35 4.27
CA SER A 298 -8.06 -3.16 4.59
C SER A 298 -7.68 -3.75 5.94
N PHE A 299 -6.40 -4.04 6.13
CA PHE A 299 -5.89 -4.58 7.38
C PHE A 299 -4.43 -4.18 7.62
N GLU A 300 -4.03 -4.19 8.89
CA GLU A 300 -2.64 -4.00 9.30
C GLU A 300 -2.07 -5.32 9.85
N TYR A 301 -0.79 -5.58 9.56
CA TYR A 301 -0.05 -6.72 10.08
C TYR A 301 1.41 -6.35 10.34
N GLY A 302 1.79 -6.13 11.60
CA GLY A 302 3.13 -5.62 11.88
C GLY A 302 3.35 -4.25 11.23
N MET A 303 4.41 -4.09 10.45
CA MET A 303 4.78 -2.83 9.81
C MET A 303 4.10 -2.55 8.45
N VAL A 304 3.13 -3.36 8.02
CA VAL A 304 2.42 -3.16 6.75
C VAL A 304 0.94 -2.85 6.94
N HIS A 305 0.45 -1.90 6.15
CA HIS A 305 -0.96 -1.68 5.84
C HIS A 305 -1.24 -2.23 4.42
N VAL A 306 -2.28 -3.06 4.31
CA VAL A 306 -2.71 -3.64 3.03
C VAL A 306 -4.14 -3.21 2.74
N THR A 307 -4.35 -2.60 1.58
CA THR A 307 -5.68 -2.28 1.03
C THR A 307 -6.03 -3.28 -0.07
N MET A 308 -7.15 -3.97 0.10
CA MET A 308 -7.72 -4.87 -0.91
C MET A 308 -8.77 -4.10 -1.70
N ILE A 309 -8.65 -4.13 -3.03
CA ILE A 309 -9.60 -3.53 -3.96
C ILE A 309 -10.22 -4.61 -4.85
N ASP A 310 -11.43 -4.35 -5.30
CA ASP A 310 -12.15 -5.11 -6.30
C ASP A 310 -11.98 -4.43 -7.66
N THR A 311 -11.31 -5.11 -8.58
CA THR A 311 -11.03 -4.63 -9.93
C THR A 311 -12.16 -4.93 -10.92
N GLU A 312 -13.22 -5.58 -10.48
CA GLU A 312 -14.30 -6.07 -11.32
C GLU A 312 -15.49 -5.09 -11.35
N THR A 313 -15.90 -4.56 -10.20
CA THR A 313 -17.13 -3.75 -10.07
C THR A 313 -16.98 -2.50 -9.19
N ASP A 314 -18.05 -1.68 -9.12
CA ASP A 314 -18.26 -0.58 -8.18
C ASP A 314 -17.31 0.63 -8.31
N PHE A 315 -16.73 0.84 -9.50
CA PHE A 315 -16.08 2.09 -9.92
C PHE A 315 -16.49 2.50 -11.34
N THR A 316 -16.10 3.69 -11.79
CA THR A 316 -16.53 4.19 -13.11
C THR A 316 -15.93 3.34 -14.22
N ASN A 317 -16.78 2.84 -15.13
CA ASN A 317 -16.40 1.94 -16.23
C ASN A 317 -15.76 0.62 -15.76
N ALA A 318 -16.12 0.13 -14.58
CA ALA A 318 -15.65 -1.16 -14.10
C ALA A 318 -15.98 -2.28 -15.13
N PRO A 319 -15.07 -3.26 -15.32
CA PRO A 319 -15.22 -4.29 -16.34
C PRO A 319 -16.52 -5.09 -16.26
N ASP A 320 -16.96 -5.42 -15.04
CA ASP A 320 -18.05 -6.37 -14.82
C ASP A 320 -19.37 -5.67 -14.47
N LEU A 321 -19.41 -4.34 -14.38
CA LEU A 321 -20.68 -3.63 -14.19
C LEU A 321 -21.72 -4.00 -15.26
N PRO A 322 -23.02 -3.77 -15.02
CA PRO A 322 -24.02 -3.90 -16.07
C PRO A 322 -23.63 -3.08 -17.30
N TYR A 323 -23.50 -3.75 -18.46
CA TYR A 323 -22.97 -3.19 -19.72
C TYR A 323 -21.48 -2.77 -19.71
N GLY A 324 -20.70 -3.33 -18.78
CA GLY A 324 -19.26 -3.16 -18.67
C GLY A 324 -18.49 -3.86 -19.81
N SER A 325 -17.17 -3.68 -19.84
CA SER A 325 -16.33 -4.19 -20.94
C SER A 325 -16.21 -5.72 -20.98
N SER A 326 -16.34 -6.39 -19.83
CA SER A 326 -16.34 -7.86 -19.74
C SER A 326 -17.70 -8.47 -20.07
N GLY A 327 -18.78 -7.69 -19.91
CA GLY A 327 -20.15 -8.17 -20.12
C GLY A 327 -20.71 -9.04 -18.99
N LEU A 328 -20.01 -9.22 -17.87
CA LEU A 328 -20.41 -10.18 -16.83
C LEU A 328 -21.60 -9.75 -15.97
N ASP A 329 -22.06 -8.49 -16.12
CA ASP A 329 -23.23 -7.92 -15.45
C ASP A 329 -23.27 -8.18 -13.91
N GLY A 330 -22.10 -8.17 -13.27
CA GLY A 330 -21.89 -8.25 -11.83
C GLY A 330 -22.07 -6.92 -11.09
N GLY A 331 -22.29 -6.99 -9.78
CA GLY A 331 -22.51 -5.84 -8.93
C GLY A 331 -23.84 -5.11 -9.19
N ASN A 332 -24.05 -3.88 -8.70
CA ASN A 332 -23.23 -3.18 -7.69
C ASN A 332 -23.42 -3.78 -6.30
N PHE A 333 -22.38 -3.74 -5.48
CA PHE A 333 -22.44 -4.12 -4.06
C PHE A 333 -22.47 -2.93 -3.10
N GLY A 334 -22.10 -1.75 -3.58
CA GLY A 334 -22.18 -0.47 -2.87
C GLY A 334 -23.01 0.57 -3.65
N TYR A 335 -22.95 1.82 -3.18
CA TYR A 335 -23.38 2.94 -4.01
C TYR A 335 -22.29 3.30 -5.03
N ALA A 336 -22.67 3.94 -6.14
CA ALA A 336 -21.72 4.33 -7.18
C ALA A 336 -20.59 5.21 -6.62
N GLY A 337 -19.34 4.74 -6.70
CA GLY A 337 -18.16 5.43 -6.17
C GLY A 337 -17.81 5.09 -4.72
N GLN A 338 -18.59 4.26 -4.02
CA GLN A 338 -18.30 3.85 -2.64
C GLN A 338 -16.90 3.23 -2.49
N GLN A 339 -16.50 2.38 -3.43
CA GLN A 339 -15.17 1.76 -3.40
C GLN A 339 -14.06 2.81 -3.52
N VAL A 340 -14.20 3.80 -4.41
CA VAL A 340 -13.20 4.87 -4.59
C VAL A 340 -13.17 5.78 -3.35
N ASP A 341 -14.33 6.10 -2.76
CA ASP A 341 -14.42 6.84 -1.50
C ASP A 341 -13.76 6.08 -0.33
N PHE A 342 -13.96 4.76 -0.26
CA PHE A 342 -13.30 3.87 0.68
C PHE A 342 -11.79 3.94 0.48
N PHE A 343 -11.33 3.75 -0.76
CA PHE A 343 -9.92 3.70 -1.11
C PHE A 343 -9.21 5.00 -0.73
N GLU A 344 -9.75 6.16 -1.09
CA GLU A 344 -9.18 7.45 -0.69
C GLU A 344 -9.14 7.61 0.84
N ALA A 345 -10.24 7.27 1.54
CA ALA A 345 -10.29 7.36 2.99
C ALA A 345 -9.28 6.43 3.66
N ASP A 346 -9.13 5.20 3.15
CA ASP A 346 -8.22 4.19 3.67
C ASP A 346 -6.77 4.63 3.50
N LEU A 347 -6.35 5.00 2.29
CA LEU A 347 -4.98 5.47 2.04
C LEU A 347 -4.67 6.76 2.83
N ALA A 348 -5.64 7.66 2.98
CA ALA A 348 -5.48 8.88 3.78
C ALA A 348 -5.38 8.61 5.30
N SER A 349 -5.73 7.41 5.74
CA SER A 349 -5.70 7.02 7.15
C SER A 349 -4.38 6.38 7.59
N VAL A 350 -3.51 6.01 6.63
CA VAL A 350 -2.25 5.32 6.90
C VAL A 350 -1.26 6.27 7.58
N ASP A 351 -0.87 5.92 8.80
CA ASP A 351 0.22 6.57 9.52
C ASP A 351 1.52 5.81 9.27
N ARG A 352 2.35 6.34 8.37
CA ARG A 352 3.62 5.73 7.96
C ARG A 352 4.65 5.61 9.09
N THR A 353 4.40 6.23 10.25
CA THR A 353 5.22 6.02 11.47
C THR A 353 4.84 4.77 12.25
N VAL A 354 3.64 4.23 11.99
CA VAL A 354 3.15 2.94 12.51
C VAL A 354 3.37 1.86 11.47
N THR A 355 2.78 2.02 10.28
CA THR A 355 2.86 1.09 9.15
C THR A 355 3.63 1.75 8.00
N PRO A 356 4.97 1.70 7.99
CA PRO A 356 5.78 2.32 6.93
C PRO A 356 5.46 1.75 5.55
N TRP A 357 5.06 0.49 5.44
CA TRP A 357 4.71 -0.12 4.15
C TRP A 357 3.23 0.00 3.85
N LEU A 358 2.92 0.51 2.65
CA LEU A 358 1.58 0.65 2.11
C LEU A 358 1.46 -0.15 0.81
N ILE A 359 0.67 -1.22 0.87
CA ILE A 359 0.47 -2.16 -0.24
C ILE A 359 -0.99 -2.10 -0.70
N VAL A 360 -1.21 -2.12 -2.01
CA VAL A 360 -2.54 -2.27 -2.61
C VAL A 360 -2.57 -3.57 -3.40
N ALA A 361 -3.62 -4.37 -3.22
CA ALA A 361 -3.79 -5.63 -3.93
C ALA A 361 -5.19 -5.71 -4.56
N GLY A 362 -5.24 -6.20 -5.80
CA GLY A 362 -6.47 -6.43 -6.57
C GLY A 362 -6.19 -7.46 -7.65
N HIS A 363 -7.18 -7.75 -8.51
CA HIS A 363 -7.03 -8.84 -9.47
C HIS A 363 -6.46 -8.35 -10.82
N ARG A 364 -7.17 -7.50 -11.57
CA ARG A 364 -6.74 -7.04 -12.89
C ARG A 364 -5.62 -5.98 -12.83
N PRO A 365 -4.49 -6.18 -13.54
CA PRO A 365 -3.41 -5.20 -13.61
C PRO A 365 -3.72 -4.10 -14.63
N TRP A 366 -3.04 -2.96 -14.53
CA TRP A 366 -3.01 -1.94 -15.58
C TRP A 366 -1.64 -1.71 -16.23
N TYR A 367 -0.63 -2.44 -15.78
CA TYR A 367 0.65 -2.59 -16.46
C TYR A 367 0.92 -4.07 -16.71
N SER A 368 1.09 -4.45 -17.97
CA SER A 368 1.40 -5.83 -18.36
C SER A 368 2.13 -5.87 -19.70
N THR A 369 2.96 -6.90 -19.91
CA THR A 369 3.43 -7.26 -21.25
C THR A 369 2.26 -7.78 -22.11
N GLY A 370 2.34 -7.61 -23.44
CA GLY A 370 1.31 -8.12 -24.37
C GLY A 370 0.24 -7.13 -24.80
N GLY A 371 0.21 -5.91 -24.26
CA GLY A 371 -0.60 -4.81 -24.76
C GLY A 371 -1.99 -4.71 -24.14
N GLN A 372 -2.92 -4.06 -24.85
CA GLN A 372 -4.20 -3.58 -24.29
C GLN A 372 -5.13 -4.69 -23.77
N SER A 373 -5.03 -5.92 -24.29
CA SER A 373 -5.86 -7.04 -23.84
C SER A 373 -5.54 -7.50 -22.42
N ASN A 374 -4.35 -7.15 -21.91
CA ASN A 374 -3.85 -7.63 -20.62
C ASN A 374 -3.90 -6.55 -19.53
N ILE A 375 -4.57 -5.42 -19.79
CA ILE A 375 -4.61 -4.28 -18.88
C ILE A 375 -6.03 -3.74 -18.68
N CYS A 376 -6.33 -3.32 -17.46
CA CYS A 376 -7.55 -2.62 -17.09
C CYS A 376 -7.30 -1.11 -17.01
N SER A 377 -7.56 -0.37 -18.11
CA SER A 377 -7.39 1.09 -18.10
C SER A 377 -8.38 1.79 -17.17
N ALA A 378 -9.60 1.26 -17.01
CA ALA A 378 -10.58 1.80 -16.07
C ALA A 378 -10.10 1.68 -14.61
N CYS A 379 -9.41 0.59 -14.27
CA CYS A 379 -8.78 0.40 -12.97
C CYS A 379 -7.66 1.43 -12.75
N GLN A 380 -6.82 1.65 -13.77
CA GLN A 380 -5.78 2.69 -13.72
C GLN A 380 -6.38 4.08 -13.43
N ASP A 381 -7.39 4.48 -14.20
CA ASP A 381 -8.05 5.77 -14.07
C ASP A 381 -8.68 5.97 -12.68
N ALA A 382 -9.26 4.90 -12.12
CA ALA A 382 -9.91 4.93 -10.81
C ALA A 382 -8.91 4.98 -9.64
N PHE A 383 -7.81 4.22 -9.70
CA PHE A 383 -6.98 3.94 -8.53
C PHE A 383 -5.56 4.55 -8.58
N GLU A 384 -4.90 4.59 -9.74
CA GLU A 384 -3.51 5.04 -9.84
C GLU A 384 -3.30 6.48 -9.34
N PRO A 385 -4.18 7.47 -9.63
CA PRO A 385 -4.02 8.82 -9.12
C PRO A 385 -4.01 8.90 -7.58
N LEU A 386 -4.85 8.08 -6.93
CA LEU A 386 -4.92 8.00 -5.47
C LEU A 386 -3.70 7.25 -4.91
N MET A 387 -3.27 6.17 -5.56
CA MET A 387 -2.05 5.44 -5.18
C MET A 387 -0.83 6.37 -5.19
N TYR A 388 -0.66 7.17 -6.24
CA TYR A 388 0.42 8.14 -6.34
C TYR A 388 0.29 9.26 -5.29
N LYS A 389 -0.92 9.82 -5.12
CA LYS A 389 -1.21 10.90 -4.15
C LYS A 389 -0.83 10.51 -2.72
N TYR A 390 -1.14 9.28 -2.31
CA TYR A 390 -0.88 8.80 -0.94
C TYR A 390 0.43 8.02 -0.80
N GLY A 391 1.19 7.86 -1.89
CA GLY A 391 2.52 7.24 -1.90
C GLY A 391 2.47 5.76 -1.56
N VAL A 392 1.59 5.00 -2.24
CA VAL A 392 1.58 3.54 -2.20
C VAL A 392 2.94 3.02 -2.67
N ASP A 393 3.48 2.01 -1.98
CA ASP A 393 4.81 1.47 -2.28
C ASP A 393 4.74 0.38 -3.34
N LEU A 394 3.77 -0.53 -3.24
CA LEU A 394 3.62 -1.69 -4.12
C LEU A 394 2.15 -1.96 -4.45
N GLY A 395 1.86 -2.14 -5.74
CA GLY A 395 0.64 -2.74 -6.27
C GLY A 395 0.85 -4.22 -6.63
N VAL A 396 -0.05 -5.09 -6.17
CA VAL A 396 0.00 -6.55 -6.37
C VAL A 396 -1.23 -7.01 -7.15
N PHE A 397 -1.03 -7.62 -8.31
CA PHE A 397 -2.09 -8.02 -9.24
C PHE A 397 -1.89 -9.43 -9.79
N GLY A 398 -2.94 -10.02 -10.36
CA GLY A 398 -2.96 -11.34 -11.02
C GLY A 398 -3.47 -11.22 -12.46
N HIS A 399 -4.46 -12.04 -12.81
CA HIS A 399 -5.26 -12.06 -14.05
C HIS A 399 -4.48 -12.48 -15.31
N VAL A 400 -3.26 -11.96 -15.47
CA VAL A 400 -2.39 -12.35 -16.58
C VAL A 400 -1.58 -13.55 -16.11
N HIS A 401 -1.77 -14.70 -16.77
CA HIS A 401 -1.26 -16.00 -16.33
C HIS A 401 0.26 -16.19 -16.52
N ASN A 402 1.06 -15.27 -16.00
CA ASN A 402 2.51 -15.32 -15.92
C ASN A 402 3.00 -14.44 -14.74
N SER A 403 4.30 -14.43 -14.50
CA SER A 403 4.91 -13.61 -13.44
C SER A 403 5.59 -12.40 -14.03
N GLN A 404 5.35 -11.19 -13.50
CA GLN A 404 5.97 -9.95 -14.00
C GLN A 404 6.35 -9.00 -12.86
N ARG A 405 7.42 -8.23 -13.06
CA ARG A 405 7.82 -7.12 -12.19
C ARG A 405 8.13 -5.88 -13.01
N PHE A 406 7.64 -4.74 -12.53
CA PHE A 406 7.87 -3.44 -13.16
C PHE A 406 8.79 -2.58 -12.29
N ALA A 407 9.50 -1.64 -12.92
CA ALA A 407 10.06 -0.50 -12.22
C ALA A 407 8.92 0.38 -11.70
N PRO A 408 9.16 1.16 -10.64
CA PRO A 408 8.22 2.16 -10.19
C PRO A 408 7.79 3.07 -11.32
N VAL A 409 6.47 3.21 -11.50
CA VAL A 409 5.87 3.84 -12.68
C VAL A 409 4.55 4.50 -12.29
N ASN A 410 4.25 5.63 -12.92
CA ASN A 410 2.96 6.30 -12.77
C ASN A 410 2.57 6.91 -14.11
N ASN A 411 1.34 6.66 -14.57
CA ASN A 411 0.87 7.09 -15.89
C ASN A 411 1.86 6.75 -17.03
N SER A 412 2.35 5.50 -17.03
CA SER A 412 3.36 4.98 -17.96
C SER A 412 4.72 5.69 -17.96
N VAL A 413 4.99 6.59 -17.00
CA VAL A 413 6.28 7.26 -16.83
C VAL A 413 7.05 6.57 -15.70
N VAL A 414 8.20 5.98 -16.04
CA VAL A 414 9.07 5.33 -15.06
C VAL A 414 9.69 6.38 -14.15
N ASP A 415 9.67 6.12 -12.84
CA ASP A 415 10.28 6.98 -11.85
C ASP A 415 11.81 6.97 -12.01
N PRO A 416 12.47 8.13 -12.17
CA PRO A 416 13.92 8.19 -12.35
C PRO A 416 14.70 7.69 -11.13
N ALA A 417 14.10 7.66 -9.94
CA ALA A 417 14.73 7.12 -8.74
C ALA A 417 14.86 5.58 -8.76
N GLY A 418 14.17 4.90 -9.68
CA GLY A 418 14.19 3.44 -9.75
C GLY A 418 13.70 2.82 -8.44
N MET A 419 14.40 1.80 -7.95
CA MET A 419 14.03 1.09 -6.72
C MET A 419 14.47 1.80 -5.43
N ASP A 420 15.10 2.98 -5.53
CA ASP A 420 15.70 3.72 -4.42
C ASP A 420 14.89 4.99 -4.11
N ASP A 421 13.95 4.87 -3.18
CA ASP A 421 13.01 5.92 -2.74
C ASP A 421 12.17 6.56 -3.85
N PRO A 422 11.53 5.77 -4.75
CA PRO A 422 10.67 6.31 -5.81
C PRO A 422 9.44 7.05 -5.25
N LYS A 423 8.95 8.05 -5.97
CA LYS A 423 7.65 8.68 -5.68
C LYS A 423 6.50 7.81 -6.18
N SER A 424 6.73 7.12 -7.31
CA SER A 424 5.73 6.26 -7.95
C SER A 424 5.66 4.88 -7.28
N PRO A 425 4.48 4.22 -7.27
CA PRO A 425 4.36 2.84 -6.83
C PRO A 425 5.11 1.88 -7.76
N MET A 426 5.61 0.79 -7.18
CA MET A 426 6.06 -0.39 -7.90
C MET A 426 4.86 -1.31 -8.19
N TYR A 427 4.95 -2.14 -9.23
CA TYR A 427 3.90 -3.12 -9.56
C TYR A 427 4.48 -4.51 -9.78
N ILE A 428 3.72 -5.54 -9.38
CA ILE A 428 3.95 -6.93 -9.76
C ILE A 428 2.68 -7.59 -10.28
N ILE A 429 2.86 -8.57 -11.18
CA ILE A 429 1.83 -9.54 -11.55
C ILE A 429 2.28 -10.91 -11.05
N ALA A 430 1.46 -11.57 -10.23
CA ALA A 430 1.69 -12.88 -9.65
C ALA A 430 0.63 -13.92 -10.06
N GLY A 431 0.07 -13.80 -11.27
CA GLY A 431 -0.96 -14.70 -11.80
C GLY A 431 -0.44 -16.01 -12.42
N GLY A 432 0.84 -16.32 -12.21
CA GLY A 432 1.46 -17.55 -12.74
C GLY A 432 1.25 -18.79 -11.88
N ALA A 433 0.27 -18.82 -10.97
CA ALA A 433 0.23 -19.81 -9.89
C ALA A 433 -0.26 -21.20 -10.33
N GLY A 434 -1.02 -21.29 -11.41
CA GLY A 434 -1.13 -22.53 -12.19
C GLY A 434 -2.53 -23.06 -12.45
N ASN A 435 -3.47 -22.17 -12.74
CA ASN A 435 -4.83 -22.51 -13.14
C ASN A 435 -4.93 -23.41 -14.40
N ILE A 436 -6.17 -23.84 -14.66
CA ILE A 436 -6.57 -24.76 -15.72
C ILE A 436 -6.26 -24.24 -17.13
N GLU A 437 -6.44 -22.95 -17.39
CA GLU A 437 -6.16 -22.31 -18.67
C GLU A 437 -4.66 -22.38 -19.00
N GLY A 438 -3.82 -22.28 -17.98
CA GLY A 438 -2.38 -22.41 -18.06
C GLY A 438 -1.66 -21.10 -18.39
N ALA A 439 -0.33 -21.20 -18.59
CA ALA A 439 0.51 -20.02 -18.68
C ALA A 439 0.30 -19.22 -19.99
N THR A 440 0.11 -17.91 -19.85
CA THR A 440 0.07 -16.96 -20.97
C THR A 440 1.50 -16.58 -21.37
N PRO A 441 1.90 -16.74 -22.65
CA PRO A 441 3.24 -16.34 -23.10
C PRO A 441 3.56 -14.88 -22.80
N VAL A 442 4.82 -14.61 -22.47
CA VAL A 442 5.30 -13.23 -22.26
C VAL A 442 5.13 -12.43 -23.56
N GLY A 443 4.35 -11.35 -23.48
CA GLY A 443 4.04 -10.51 -24.62
C GLY A 443 5.10 -9.46 -24.93
N SER A 444 4.75 -8.48 -25.78
CA SER A 444 5.65 -7.36 -26.10
C SER A 444 6.02 -6.57 -24.86
N ASN A 445 7.30 -6.26 -24.73
CA ASN A 445 7.86 -5.59 -23.57
C ASN A 445 7.42 -4.11 -23.50
N ILE A 446 7.09 -3.62 -22.30
CA ILE A 446 6.86 -2.20 -22.03
C ILE A 446 8.06 -1.58 -21.31
N SER A 447 8.24 -0.26 -21.39
CA SER A 447 9.44 0.43 -20.87
C SER A 447 9.67 0.25 -19.37
N SER A 448 8.59 0.06 -18.60
CA SER A 448 8.63 -0.17 -17.15
C SER A 448 8.95 -1.61 -16.77
N ASN A 449 8.76 -2.60 -17.64
CA ASN A 449 8.96 -4.01 -17.29
C ASN A 449 10.44 -4.32 -16.99
N ARG A 450 10.68 -5.16 -15.98
CA ARG A 450 12.02 -5.55 -15.51
C ARG A 450 12.20 -7.06 -15.43
N PHE A 451 11.12 -7.80 -15.26
CA PHE A 451 11.12 -9.25 -15.25
C PHE A 451 9.77 -9.75 -15.77
N ALA A 452 9.79 -10.81 -16.58
CA ALA A 452 8.61 -11.53 -17.00
C ALA A 452 8.95 -13.01 -17.20
N TYR A 453 8.09 -13.92 -16.74
CA TYR A 453 8.33 -15.35 -16.75
C TYR A 453 7.05 -16.15 -16.94
N ALA A 454 7.06 -17.06 -17.93
CA ALA A 454 5.93 -17.92 -18.30
C ALA A 454 6.36 -19.35 -18.67
N GLU A 455 7.59 -19.77 -18.32
CA GLU A 455 8.09 -21.11 -18.68
C GLU A 455 7.57 -22.23 -17.76
N ASP A 456 7.12 -21.87 -16.56
CA ASP A 456 6.58 -22.78 -15.54
C ASP A 456 5.68 -21.97 -14.59
N PHE A 457 5.00 -22.65 -13.68
CA PHE A 457 4.24 -21.99 -12.63
C PHE A 457 5.17 -21.35 -11.60
N ALA A 458 4.77 -20.18 -11.12
CA ALA A 458 5.51 -19.38 -10.17
C ALA A 458 4.57 -18.57 -9.28
N TYR A 459 5.06 -18.27 -8.09
CA TYR A 459 4.37 -17.41 -7.11
C TYR A 459 5.36 -16.39 -6.54
N ALA A 460 4.85 -15.37 -5.85
CA ALA A 460 5.68 -14.33 -5.27
C ALA A 460 5.75 -14.42 -3.74
N THR A 461 6.81 -13.88 -3.16
CA THR A 461 6.91 -13.61 -1.72
C THR A 461 7.29 -12.15 -1.49
N LEU A 462 6.68 -11.54 -0.48
CA LEU A 462 7.05 -10.20 0.00
C LEU A 462 7.68 -10.35 1.39
N THR A 463 8.94 -9.96 1.52
CA THR A 463 9.66 -9.97 2.79
C THR A 463 9.86 -8.54 3.25
N PHE A 464 9.14 -8.16 4.31
CA PHE A 464 9.31 -6.88 4.98
C PHE A 464 10.53 -7.00 5.89
N ALA A 465 11.71 -6.68 5.33
CA ALA A 465 12.99 -6.89 6.01
C ALA A 465 13.18 -5.89 7.15
N ASP A 466 12.78 -4.64 6.94
CA ASP A 466 12.69 -3.60 7.96
C ASP A 466 11.75 -2.48 7.48
N GLU A 467 11.75 -1.34 8.16
CA GLU A 467 10.92 -0.19 7.83
C GLU A 467 11.22 0.42 6.47
N ASN A 468 12.37 0.13 5.85
CA ASN A 468 12.86 0.81 4.65
C ASN A 468 13.14 -0.15 3.49
N ASN A 469 13.34 -1.44 3.76
CA ASN A 469 13.60 -2.47 2.76
C ASN A 469 12.46 -3.50 2.64
N LEU A 470 11.85 -3.57 1.47
CA LEU A 470 10.89 -4.61 1.06
C LEU A 470 11.53 -5.47 -0.02
N GLU A 471 11.75 -6.74 0.26
CA GLU A 471 12.23 -7.70 -0.74
C GLU A 471 11.05 -8.38 -1.44
N ILE A 472 11.13 -8.48 -2.76
CA ILE A 472 10.14 -9.14 -3.61
C ILE A 472 10.87 -10.22 -4.40
N ASN A 473 10.43 -11.47 -4.23
CA ASN A 473 10.97 -12.62 -4.96
C ASN A 473 9.87 -13.31 -5.75
N PHE A 474 10.19 -13.76 -6.96
CA PHE A 474 9.39 -14.75 -7.69
C PHE A 474 10.08 -16.11 -7.60
N LEU A 475 9.31 -17.14 -7.25
CA LEU A 475 9.82 -18.49 -7.09
C LEU A 475 9.10 -19.45 -8.03
N ARG A 476 9.87 -20.32 -8.67
CA ARG A 476 9.33 -21.44 -9.44
C ARG A 476 8.60 -22.39 -8.50
N SER A 477 7.33 -22.69 -8.75
CA SER A 477 6.52 -23.52 -7.86
C SER A 477 7.06 -24.94 -7.73
N SER A 478 7.52 -25.53 -8.83
CA SER A 478 8.02 -26.91 -8.88
C SER A 478 9.34 -27.12 -8.11
N THR A 479 10.25 -26.14 -8.06
CA THR A 479 11.60 -26.30 -7.46
C THR A 479 11.88 -25.37 -6.27
N GLY A 480 11.21 -24.24 -6.17
CA GLY A 480 11.52 -23.15 -5.23
C GLY A 480 12.74 -22.33 -5.64
N GLU A 481 13.21 -22.51 -6.87
CA GLU A 481 14.23 -21.65 -7.48
C GLU A 481 13.73 -20.20 -7.52
N ILE A 482 14.57 -19.27 -7.05
CA ILE A 482 14.32 -17.83 -7.20
C ILE A 482 14.54 -17.48 -8.67
N LEU A 483 13.46 -17.10 -9.36
CA LEU A 483 13.46 -16.69 -10.76
C LEU A 483 13.80 -15.21 -10.92
N ASP A 484 13.40 -14.41 -9.92
CA ASP A 484 13.68 -12.97 -9.84
C ASP A 484 13.68 -12.52 -8.38
N SER A 485 14.52 -11.53 -8.08
CA SER A 485 14.67 -10.97 -6.76
C SER A 485 14.96 -9.47 -6.87
N SER A 486 14.30 -8.68 -6.04
CA SER A 486 14.49 -7.24 -5.97
C SER A 486 14.24 -6.71 -4.57
N THR A 487 14.85 -5.59 -4.23
CA THR A 487 14.59 -4.85 -3.00
C THR A 487 14.10 -3.46 -3.36
N LEU A 488 12.89 -3.11 -2.90
CA LEU A 488 12.37 -1.76 -2.94
C LEU A 488 12.83 -1.05 -1.66
N TYR A 489 13.62 0.00 -1.83
CA TYR A 489 13.99 0.90 -0.75
C TYR A 489 13.03 2.09 -0.71
N LYS A 490 12.53 2.42 0.49
CA LYS A 490 11.71 3.60 0.75
C LYS A 490 12.19 4.26 2.02
N SER A 491 12.54 5.54 1.97
CA SER A 491 13.02 6.22 3.18
C SER A 491 11.88 6.46 4.18
N HIS A 492 10.64 6.58 3.68
CA HIS A 492 9.43 7.01 4.39
C HIS A 492 9.60 8.32 5.19
N THR A 493 10.73 9.00 5.01
CA THR A 493 11.03 10.29 5.59
C THR A 493 10.64 11.36 4.59
N LYS A 494 9.61 12.14 4.89
CA LYS A 494 9.37 13.38 4.17
C LYS A 494 10.44 14.38 4.60
N GLN A 495 11.50 14.46 3.79
CA GLN A 495 12.66 15.32 4.04
C GLN A 495 12.22 16.78 4.14
N GLY A 496 12.57 17.47 5.24
CA GLY A 496 12.39 18.91 5.35
C GLY A 496 13.47 19.69 4.58
N LEU A 497 13.29 21.00 4.40
CA LEU A 497 14.21 21.87 3.63
C LEU A 497 15.70 21.66 3.96
N GLY A 498 16.06 21.47 5.24
CA GLY A 498 17.45 21.26 5.66
C GLY A 498 18.08 19.98 5.09
N ALA A 499 17.30 18.90 4.96
CA ALA A 499 17.75 17.65 4.36
C ALA A 499 17.98 17.82 2.85
N SER A 500 17.03 18.47 2.15
CA SER A 500 17.14 18.77 0.73
C SER A 500 18.32 19.69 0.41
N LEU A 501 18.55 20.74 1.22
CA LEU A 501 19.72 21.62 1.08
C LEU A 501 21.03 20.87 1.28
N ALA A 502 21.12 20.01 2.30
CA ALA A 502 22.34 19.23 2.54
C ALA A 502 22.65 18.29 1.37
N LYS A 503 21.64 17.62 0.78
CA LYS A 503 21.81 16.80 -0.42
C LYS A 503 22.23 17.64 -1.63
N ARG A 504 21.57 18.79 -1.86
CA ARG A 504 21.84 19.65 -2.99
C ARG A 504 23.21 20.30 -2.95
N TYR A 505 23.68 20.77 -1.79
CA TYR A 505 25.05 21.27 -1.69
C TYR A 505 26.08 20.13 -1.85
N ALA A 506 25.77 18.93 -1.35
CA ALA A 506 26.67 17.78 -1.45
C ALA A 506 26.88 17.27 -2.89
N SER A 507 25.95 17.57 -3.82
CA SER A 507 26.08 17.20 -5.23
C SER A 507 27.20 17.94 -5.96
N ASP A 508 27.54 19.15 -5.51
CA ASP A 508 28.47 20.04 -6.22
C ASP A 508 29.91 19.90 -5.70
N SER A 509 30.25 18.74 -5.16
CA SER A 509 31.55 18.45 -4.52
C SER A 509 31.87 19.36 -3.33
N ASN A 510 30.87 19.98 -2.70
CA ASN A 510 31.06 20.76 -1.49
C ASN A 510 31.27 19.85 -0.27
N GLN A 511 32.06 20.33 0.70
CA GLN A 511 32.08 19.76 2.04
C GLN A 511 30.87 20.30 2.79
N VAL A 512 29.95 19.41 3.19
CA VAL A 512 28.70 19.80 3.84
C VAL A 512 28.71 19.33 5.29
N PHE A 513 28.41 20.23 6.21
CA PHE A 513 28.12 19.88 7.60
C PHE A 513 26.61 20.01 7.84
N ALA A 514 25.96 18.92 8.23
CA ALA A 514 24.53 18.89 8.54
C ALA A 514 24.32 18.63 10.04
N THR A 515 23.28 19.21 10.63
CA THR A 515 23.03 19.10 12.07
C THR A 515 21.84 18.20 12.38
N ALA A 516 22.00 17.30 13.34
CA ALA A 516 20.93 16.43 13.85
C ALA A 516 20.68 16.65 15.35
N ARG A 517 19.42 16.65 15.76
CA ARG A 517 19.03 16.78 17.18
C ARG A 517 19.33 15.52 17.99
N SER A 518 19.11 14.34 17.41
CA SER A 518 19.27 13.05 18.09
C SER A 518 19.74 11.95 17.15
N SER A 519 18.97 11.64 16.10
CA SER A 519 19.30 10.62 15.11
C SER A 519 19.91 11.22 13.85
N ILE A 520 20.99 10.60 13.38
CA ILE A 520 21.60 10.90 12.08
C ILE A 520 20.83 10.08 11.03
N PRO A 521 20.38 10.67 9.92
CA PRO A 521 19.79 9.92 8.82
C PRO A 521 20.78 8.88 8.26
N ASN A 522 20.32 7.64 8.09
CA ASN A 522 21.18 6.52 7.70
C ASN A 522 21.71 6.63 6.25
N GLU A 523 21.05 7.42 5.39
CA GLU A 523 21.37 7.50 3.94
C GLU A 523 21.49 8.94 3.44
N PHE A 524 22.72 9.46 3.52
CA PHE A 524 23.12 10.74 2.96
C PHE A 524 24.44 10.58 2.18
N PRO A 525 24.73 11.48 1.21
CA PRO A 525 26.01 11.47 0.51
C PRO A 525 27.18 11.44 1.51
N LYS A 526 28.20 10.62 1.25
CA LYS A 526 29.38 10.50 2.14
C LYS A 526 30.14 11.82 2.34
N SER A 527 29.91 12.80 1.47
CA SER A 527 30.43 14.18 1.59
C SER A 527 29.72 15.01 2.68
N VAL A 528 28.61 14.52 3.24
CA VAL A 528 27.88 15.16 4.34
C VAL A 528 28.40 14.62 5.67
N THR A 529 28.98 15.51 6.47
CA THR A 529 29.40 15.23 7.85
C THR A 529 28.30 15.66 8.80
N TRP A 530 27.77 14.72 9.59
CA TRP A 530 26.70 15.00 10.55
C TRP A 530 27.24 15.41 11.91
N LEU A 531 26.79 16.57 12.38
CA LEU A 531 27.01 17.11 13.71
C LEU A 531 25.81 16.74 14.58
N SER A 532 26.04 15.86 15.55
CA SER A 532 24.98 15.30 16.40
C SER A 532 24.70 16.17 17.62
N ASN A 533 23.54 15.96 18.24
CA ASN A 533 23.12 16.63 19.48
C ASN A 533 23.07 18.16 19.36
N ILE A 534 22.72 18.68 18.19
CA ILE A 534 22.51 20.12 17.96
C ILE A 534 21.01 20.41 18.08
N ASP A 535 20.59 20.84 19.26
CA ASP A 535 19.20 21.22 19.56
C ASP A 535 19.10 22.72 19.82
N LEU A 536 18.41 23.43 18.93
CA LEU A 536 18.23 24.88 19.00
C LEU A 536 17.41 25.34 20.20
N THR A 537 16.71 24.46 20.89
CA THR A 537 16.02 24.81 22.15
C THR A 537 16.97 24.91 23.34
N LYS A 538 18.24 24.53 23.17
CA LYS A 538 19.22 24.52 24.26
C LYS A 538 20.08 25.79 24.27
N PRO A 539 20.33 26.37 25.46
CA PRO A 539 21.07 27.63 25.58
C PRO A 539 22.54 27.52 25.15
N ASN A 540 23.10 26.31 25.09
CA ASN A 540 24.48 26.03 24.70
C ASN A 540 24.64 25.59 23.23
N VAL A 541 23.60 25.71 22.38
CA VAL A 541 23.61 25.22 20.99
C VAL A 541 24.78 25.77 20.18
N GLY A 542 25.09 27.07 20.30
CA GLY A 542 26.20 27.69 19.57
C GLY A 542 27.57 27.17 20.03
N ASP A 543 27.74 26.93 21.33
CA ASP A 543 28.98 26.37 21.89
C ASP A 543 29.17 24.91 21.46
N GLN A 544 28.10 24.11 21.49
CA GLN A 544 28.12 22.73 20.99
C GLN A 544 28.50 22.67 19.52
N LEU A 545 27.87 23.50 18.68
CA LEU A 545 28.13 23.54 17.25
C LEU A 545 29.59 23.95 16.95
N ALA A 546 30.06 25.05 17.53
CA ALA A 546 31.42 25.53 17.33
C ALA A 546 32.48 24.53 17.83
N SER A 547 32.18 23.78 18.90
CA SER A 547 33.10 22.76 19.43
C SER A 547 33.30 21.59 18.47
N GLN A 548 32.26 21.18 17.74
CA GLN A 548 32.33 20.07 16.78
C GLN A 548 32.98 20.48 15.46
N LEU A 549 32.97 21.77 15.13
CA LEU A 549 33.64 22.35 13.95
C LEU A 549 35.07 22.84 14.23
N LYS A 550 35.63 22.51 15.40
CA LYS A 550 36.94 23.00 15.81
C LYS A 550 38.03 22.45 14.88
N GLY A 551 38.77 23.37 14.25
CA GLY A 551 39.86 23.04 13.33
C GLY A 551 39.46 23.01 11.86
N GLU A 552 38.16 23.15 11.57
CA GLU A 552 37.67 23.34 10.21
C GLU A 552 38.03 24.73 9.67
N LYS A 553 38.00 24.86 8.34
CA LYS A 553 38.15 26.16 7.67
C LYS A 553 36.88 27.02 7.89
N SER A 554 36.98 28.29 7.52
CA SER A 554 35.81 29.17 7.48
C SER A 554 34.72 28.60 6.58
N LEU A 555 33.47 28.71 7.01
CA LEU A 555 32.30 28.28 6.27
C LEU A 555 31.93 29.35 5.23
N ASP A 556 31.80 28.94 3.98
CA ASP A 556 31.36 29.83 2.89
C ASP A 556 29.87 30.18 3.03
N VAL A 557 29.06 29.19 3.43
CA VAL A 557 27.62 29.33 3.61
C VAL A 557 27.19 28.66 4.91
N VAL A 558 26.37 29.37 5.69
CA VAL A 558 25.66 28.87 6.87
C VAL A 558 24.18 29.12 6.68
N VAL A 559 23.40 28.06 6.51
CA VAL A 559 21.94 28.16 6.41
C VAL A 559 21.31 27.69 7.71
N ILE A 560 20.52 28.54 8.36
CA ILE A 560 19.78 28.20 9.58
C ILE A 560 18.32 28.00 9.20
N THR A 561 17.92 26.73 9.07
CA THR A 561 16.61 26.32 8.52
C THR A 561 15.61 25.84 9.56
N ALA A 562 16.00 25.85 10.83
CA ALA A 562 15.18 25.26 11.89
C ALA A 562 13.98 26.17 12.21
N GLY A 563 12.81 25.54 12.33
CA GLY A 563 11.57 26.21 12.70
C GLY A 563 10.58 25.20 13.27
N ARG A 564 9.60 25.71 14.00
CA ARG A 564 8.45 24.97 14.51
C ARG A 564 7.22 25.78 14.16
N PHE A 565 6.12 25.10 13.85
CA PHE A 565 4.84 25.74 13.62
C PHE A 565 3.77 24.98 14.41
N THR A 566 3.20 25.66 15.39
CA THR A 566 1.99 25.27 16.10
C THR A 566 0.97 26.40 15.86
N THR A 567 -0.27 26.07 15.51
CA THR A 567 -1.31 27.08 15.27
C THR A 567 -1.99 27.49 16.56
N GLU A 568 -2.28 28.77 16.72
CA GLU A 568 -3.06 29.33 17.82
C GLU A 568 -4.14 30.26 17.27
N ASP A 569 -5.28 30.33 17.97
CA ASP A 569 -6.37 31.25 17.66
C ASP A 569 -7.02 31.78 18.94
N PHE A 570 -8.05 32.61 18.80
CA PHE A 570 -8.85 33.12 19.93
C PHE A 570 -10.08 32.27 20.24
N ASN A 571 -10.18 31.05 19.70
CA ASN A 571 -11.23 30.09 20.04
C ASN A 571 -10.76 29.22 21.23
N ASP A 572 -11.46 28.10 21.48
CA ASP A 572 -11.16 27.17 22.57
C ASP A 572 -9.72 26.62 22.56
N LYS A 573 -9.03 26.66 21.40
CA LYS A 573 -7.63 26.24 21.30
C LYS A 573 -6.70 27.17 22.07
N GLY A 574 -6.91 28.48 21.94
CA GLY A 574 -6.12 29.51 22.62
C GLY A 574 -4.61 29.50 22.29
N PRO A 575 -3.83 30.41 22.89
CA PRO A 575 -2.37 30.37 22.89
C PRO A 575 -1.83 29.34 23.89
N ASP A 576 -0.71 28.69 23.54
CA ASP A 576 0.06 27.80 24.42
C ASP A 576 1.44 28.41 24.72
N TRP A 577 1.73 28.59 26.01
CA TRP A 577 2.93 29.28 26.46
C TRP A 577 4.23 28.57 26.04
N ASP A 578 4.28 27.25 26.18
CA ASP A 578 5.51 26.48 25.94
C ASP A 578 5.75 26.31 24.43
N GLU A 579 4.69 26.18 23.65
CA GLU A 579 4.74 26.16 22.19
C GLU A 579 5.20 27.51 21.62
N GLU A 580 4.63 28.62 22.10
CA GLU A 580 5.08 29.96 21.73
C GLU A 580 6.56 30.16 22.09
N LEU A 581 6.95 29.87 23.34
CA LEU A 581 8.33 29.99 23.78
C LEU A 581 9.27 29.14 22.92
N THR A 582 8.85 27.94 22.53
CA THR A 582 9.66 27.07 21.66
C THR A 582 9.80 27.66 20.26
N MET A 583 8.73 28.22 19.67
CA MET A 583 8.78 28.86 18.35
C MET A 583 9.70 30.08 18.33
N TYR A 584 9.64 30.94 19.35
CA TYR A 584 10.58 32.06 19.52
C TYR A 584 12.02 31.57 19.74
N THR A 585 12.21 30.57 20.60
CA THR A 585 13.54 30.06 20.93
C THR A 585 14.24 29.52 19.69
N THR A 586 13.53 28.67 18.93
CA THR A 586 14.08 28.04 17.73
C THR A 586 14.26 29.02 16.57
N SER A 587 13.27 29.90 16.34
CA SER A 587 13.28 30.77 15.15
C SER A 587 14.12 32.02 15.31
N SER A 588 14.20 32.66 16.49
CA SER A 588 14.80 34.00 16.61
C SER A 588 15.85 34.14 17.71
N ILE A 589 15.78 33.37 18.79
CA ILE A 589 16.79 33.41 19.88
C ILE A 589 18.04 32.61 19.49
N ALA A 590 17.88 31.32 19.16
CA ALA A 590 18.98 30.42 18.86
C ALA A 590 19.90 30.89 17.72
N PRO A 591 19.41 31.48 16.60
CA PRO A 591 20.26 31.98 15.54
C PRO A 591 21.30 33.01 16.01
N VAL A 592 20.97 33.88 16.98
CA VAL A 592 21.92 34.85 17.54
C VAL A 592 23.11 34.15 18.17
N PHE A 593 22.85 33.15 19.01
CA PHE A 593 23.89 32.39 19.70
C PHE A 593 24.73 31.56 18.73
N ILE A 594 24.10 30.96 17.72
CA ILE A 594 24.80 30.21 16.67
C ILE A 594 25.75 31.13 15.92
N VAL A 595 25.25 32.23 15.35
CA VAL A 595 26.05 33.15 14.53
C VAL A 595 27.17 33.78 15.36
N HIS A 596 26.88 34.23 16.58
CA HIS A 596 27.88 34.78 17.48
C HIS A 596 29.01 33.79 17.77
N ARG A 597 28.68 32.52 18.09
CA ARG A 597 29.69 31.51 18.40
C ARG A 597 30.51 31.09 17.18
N LEU A 598 29.89 30.96 16.00
CA LEU A 598 30.59 30.67 14.76
C LEU A 598 31.56 31.81 14.38
N PHE A 599 31.13 33.07 14.53
CA PHE A 599 32.00 34.24 14.29
C PHE A 599 33.22 34.24 15.20
N HIS A 600 33.01 34.11 16.52
CA HIS A 600 34.11 34.12 17.49
C HIS A 600 35.02 32.90 17.42
N ALA A 601 34.54 31.77 16.88
CA ALA A 601 35.36 30.60 16.57
C ALA A 601 36.23 30.78 15.31
N GLY A 602 36.09 31.90 14.58
CA GLY A 602 36.79 32.13 13.32
C GLY A 602 36.20 31.37 12.13
N LEU A 603 34.98 30.83 12.27
CA LEU A 603 34.31 30.04 11.24
C LEU A 603 33.52 30.92 10.25
N LEU A 604 33.38 32.22 10.51
CA LEU A 604 32.81 33.19 9.57
C LEU A 604 33.88 34.21 9.18
N ALA A 605 34.15 34.33 7.89
CA ALA A 605 35.18 35.20 7.33
C ALA A 605 34.59 36.16 6.28
N LYS A 606 35.42 37.08 5.76
CA LYS A 606 35.01 37.96 4.67
C LYS A 606 34.51 37.14 3.48
N GLY A 607 33.26 37.38 3.07
CA GLY A 607 32.60 36.65 1.99
C GLY A 607 31.69 35.50 2.48
N SER A 608 31.79 35.07 3.74
CA SER A 608 30.86 34.08 4.31
C SER A 608 29.43 34.60 4.26
N LYS A 609 28.48 33.70 4.00
CA LYS A 609 27.06 33.98 3.86
C LYS A 609 26.28 33.30 4.99
N VAL A 610 25.56 34.07 5.79
CA VAL A 610 24.61 33.58 6.79
C VAL A 610 23.21 33.78 6.25
N VAL A 611 22.52 32.68 5.95
CA VAL A 611 21.16 32.67 5.42
C VAL A 611 20.20 32.19 6.51
N LEU A 612 19.31 33.09 6.93
CA LEU A 612 18.30 32.83 7.96
C LEU A 612 16.97 32.52 7.27
N VAL A 613 16.48 31.29 7.43
CA VAL A 613 15.21 30.86 6.83
C VAL A 613 14.05 31.34 7.69
N SER A 614 13.48 32.45 7.24
CA SER A 614 12.25 33.03 7.76
C SER A 614 11.04 32.49 6.99
N SER A 615 9.97 33.28 6.88
CA SER A 615 8.72 32.96 6.20
C SER A 615 8.00 34.27 5.89
N GLU A 616 7.27 34.34 4.78
CA GLU A 616 6.46 35.51 4.39
C GLU A 616 5.61 36.04 5.58
N SER A 617 5.17 35.13 6.43
CA SER A 617 4.44 35.37 7.67
C SER A 617 5.14 36.29 8.69
N GLY A 618 6.46 36.46 8.58
CA GLY A 618 7.25 37.40 9.38
C GLY A 618 7.22 38.84 8.87
N SER A 619 6.56 39.12 7.74
CA SER A 619 6.32 40.47 7.25
C SER A 619 5.07 41.05 7.89
N ILE A 620 5.21 42.18 8.59
CA ILE A 620 4.07 42.92 9.13
C ILE A 620 3.25 43.49 7.98
N THR A 621 3.92 44.03 6.96
CA THR A 621 3.28 44.66 5.81
C THR A 621 2.39 43.68 5.02
N LEU A 622 2.79 42.42 4.89
CA LEU A 622 2.02 41.40 4.16
C LEU A 622 0.80 40.87 4.92
N ARG A 623 0.62 41.20 6.20
CA ARG A 623 -0.56 40.76 6.95
C ARG A 623 -1.80 41.50 6.44
N HIS A 624 -2.67 40.77 5.76
CA HIS A 624 -3.86 41.30 5.10
C HIS A 624 -5.14 40.70 5.70
N GLU A 625 -6.24 41.44 5.69
CA GLU A 625 -7.52 41.02 6.28
C GLU A 625 -8.08 39.72 5.69
N SER A 626 -7.74 39.40 4.44
CA SER A 626 -8.14 38.16 3.77
C SER A 626 -7.56 36.89 4.38
N GLU A 627 -6.44 36.99 5.10
CA GLU A 627 -5.83 35.86 5.82
C GLU A 627 -6.26 35.79 7.29
N GLY A 628 -6.88 36.85 7.81
CA GLY A 628 -7.30 36.94 9.21
C GLY A 628 -6.14 37.07 10.21
N GLY A 629 -6.44 36.77 11.47
CA GLY A 629 -5.46 36.70 12.57
C GLY A 629 -5.19 35.25 13.00
N GLY A 630 -4.37 35.08 14.04
CA GLY A 630 -3.92 33.76 14.54
C GLY A 630 -2.45 33.49 14.25
N ASN A 631 -1.98 32.30 14.63
CA ASN A 631 -0.59 31.84 14.46
C ASN A 631 0.43 32.80 15.08
N TYR A 632 0.07 33.38 16.23
CA TYR A 632 0.80 34.49 16.85
C TYR A 632 2.25 34.12 17.11
N GLY A 633 2.49 32.94 17.69
CA GLY A 633 3.85 32.47 17.98
C GLY A 633 4.68 32.26 16.72
N HIS A 634 4.11 31.64 15.69
CA HIS A 634 4.82 31.40 14.43
C HIS A 634 5.13 32.72 13.69
N HIS A 635 4.13 33.58 13.46
CA HIS A 635 4.30 34.79 12.67
C HIS A 635 5.22 35.80 13.39
N ALA A 636 4.98 36.02 14.68
CA ALA A 636 5.77 36.97 15.46
C ALA A 636 7.20 36.49 15.70
N SER A 637 7.44 35.19 15.87
CA SER A 637 8.82 34.66 15.96
C SER A 637 9.60 34.81 14.64
N LYS A 638 8.93 34.71 13.49
CA LYS A 638 9.52 34.99 12.16
C LYS A 638 9.79 36.49 11.95
N ALA A 639 8.90 37.37 12.41
CA ALA A 639 9.16 38.81 12.42
C ALA A 639 10.33 39.18 13.35
N ALA A 640 10.44 38.52 14.50
CA ALA A 640 11.58 38.67 15.40
C ALA A 640 12.89 38.19 14.74
N LEU A 641 12.87 37.06 14.03
CA LEU A 641 14.02 36.59 13.24
C LEU A 641 14.43 37.61 12.16
N ASN A 642 13.46 38.24 11.49
CA ASN A 642 13.72 39.27 10.49
C ASN A 642 14.48 40.46 11.08
N MET A 643 14.05 40.95 12.25
CA MET A 643 14.77 41.99 13.00
C MET A 643 16.16 41.52 13.45
N THR A 644 16.26 40.32 14.00
CA THR A 644 17.55 39.72 14.39
C THR A 644 18.52 39.65 13.22
N GLY A 645 18.06 39.18 12.05
CA GLY A 645 18.88 39.13 10.84
C GLY A 645 19.34 40.51 10.39
N LYS A 646 18.48 41.53 10.52
CA LYS A 646 18.86 42.91 10.25
C LYS A 646 19.98 43.39 11.17
N LEU A 647 19.86 43.16 12.48
CA LEU A 647 20.88 43.57 13.45
C LEU A 647 22.21 42.83 13.23
N LEU A 648 22.17 41.51 13.04
CA LEU A 648 23.36 40.71 12.72
C LEU A 648 24.07 41.22 11.46
N SER A 649 23.32 41.67 10.45
CA SER A 649 23.91 42.23 9.23
C SER A 649 24.72 43.51 9.47
N LEU A 650 24.35 44.30 10.49
CA LEU A 650 25.04 45.53 10.85
C LEU A 650 26.33 45.21 11.61
N ASP A 651 26.22 44.32 12.61
CA ASP A 651 27.35 43.89 13.44
C ASP A 651 28.45 43.22 12.60
N LEU A 652 28.05 42.42 11.61
CA LEU A 652 28.97 41.63 10.80
C LEU A 652 29.45 42.34 9.52
N LYS A 653 28.94 43.55 9.24
CA LYS A 653 29.22 44.29 8.00
C LYS A 653 30.70 44.59 7.81
N GLU A 654 31.38 45.04 8.87
CA GLU A 654 32.81 45.39 8.81
C GLU A 654 33.70 44.17 8.61
N ALA A 655 33.26 43.00 9.10
CA ALA A 655 33.92 41.72 8.84
C ALA A 655 33.69 41.21 7.41
N GLY A 656 32.77 41.85 6.66
CA GLY A 656 32.41 41.46 5.30
C GLY A 656 31.65 40.14 5.21
N VAL A 657 30.98 39.72 6.29
CA VAL A 657 30.06 38.58 6.29
C VAL A 657 28.69 39.09 5.83
N ILE A 658 28.05 38.34 4.95
CA ILE A 658 26.78 38.70 4.33
C ILE A 658 25.67 37.99 5.10
N VAL A 659 24.64 38.73 5.53
CA VAL A 659 23.48 38.15 6.21
C VAL A 659 22.24 38.34 5.33
N SER A 660 21.56 37.25 4.98
CA SER A 660 20.32 37.28 4.20
C SER A 660 19.19 36.62 4.98
N VAL A 661 18.02 37.24 4.94
CA VAL A 661 16.80 36.68 5.52
C VAL A 661 15.89 36.28 4.37
N VAL A 662 15.34 35.08 4.40
CA VAL A 662 14.61 34.53 3.25
C VAL A 662 13.29 33.87 3.62
N HIS A 663 12.25 34.09 2.81
CA HIS A 663 11.13 33.17 2.67
C HIS A 663 11.50 32.15 1.59
N PRO A 664 11.75 30.87 1.91
CA PRO A 664 12.20 29.88 0.93
C PRO A 664 11.09 29.39 0.00
N GLY A 665 9.82 29.63 0.38
CA GLY A 665 8.62 29.21 -0.31
C GLY A 665 7.62 28.55 0.62
N PHE A 666 6.35 28.49 0.20
CA PHE A 666 5.35 27.67 0.89
C PHE A 666 5.63 26.20 0.54
N MET A 667 5.91 25.36 1.53
CA MET A 667 6.44 24.01 1.28
C MET A 667 5.49 22.90 1.72
N ARG A 668 5.49 21.82 0.94
CA ARG A 668 4.83 20.54 1.26
C ARG A 668 5.67 19.76 2.26
N THR A 669 5.46 20.01 3.55
CA THR A 669 6.22 19.38 4.65
C THR A 669 5.29 18.82 5.72
N GLU A 670 5.78 17.91 6.56
CA GLU A 670 5.02 17.46 7.75
C GLU A 670 4.72 18.62 8.71
N MET A 671 5.54 19.69 8.72
CA MET A 671 5.26 20.88 9.53
C MET A 671 3.99 21.60 9.05
N THR A 672 3.86 21.84 7.75
CA THR A 672 2.66 22.51 7.18
C THR A 672 1.45 21.58 7.17
N LYS A 673 1.65 20.28 6.92
CA LYS A 673 0.59 19.28 7.04
C LYS A 673 0.08 19.14 8.49
N GLY A 674 0.99 19.10 9.46
CA GLY A 674 0.66 18.89 10.88
C GLY A 674 -0.20 19.99 11.50
N VAL A 675 -0.27 21.15 10.85
CA VAL A 675 -1.14 22.26 11.24
C VAL A 675 -2.35 22.46 10.31
N GLY A 676 -2.58 21.54 9.37
CA GLY A 676 -3.73 21.55 8.46
C GLY A 676 -3.62 22.56 7.30
N PHE A 677 -2.39 22.95 6.92
CA PHE A 677 -2.13 23.84 5.78
C PHE A 677 -1.95 23.07 4.47
N ASP A 678 -1.96 21.74 4.51
CA ASP A 678 -1.92 20.87 3.33
C ASP A 678 -3.11 21.09 2.39
N LYS A 679 -4.27 21.46 2.93
CA LYS A 679 -5.45 21.86 2.13
C LYS A 679 -5.23 23.09 1.24
N PHE A 680 -4.19 23.88 1.50
CA PHE A 680 -3.86 25.07 0.72
C PHE A 680 -2.67 24.85 -0.22
N TRP A 681 -2.08 23.64 -0.27
CA TRP A 681 -0.84 23.45 -1.03
C TRP A 681 -0.97 23.73 -2.51
N ASP A 682 -2.05 23.31 -3.15
CA ASP A 682 -2.21 23.50 -4.59
C ASP A 682 -2.56 24.97 -4.89
N ASP A 683 -3.57 25.52 -4.22
CA ASP A 683 -4.02 26.91 -4.42
C ASP A 683 -2.98 27.96 -3.99
N GLY A 684 -2.17 27.64 -2.97
CA GLY A 684 -1.12 28.49 -2.43
C GLY A 684 0.22 28.37 -3.13
N GLY A 685 0.31 27.59 -4.22
CA GLY A 685 1.56 27.43 -4.99
C GLY A 685 2.66 26.68 -4.23
N ALA A 686 2.31 25.78 -3.32
CA ALA A 686 3.27 25.08 -2.48
C ALA A 686 4.14 24.11 -3.27
N VAL A 687 5.44 24.16 -2.99
CA VAL A 687 6.46 23.35 -3.65
C VAL A 687 7.04 22.28 -2.73
N THR A 688 7.75 21.33 -3.33
CA THR A 688 8.51 20.34 -2.57
C THR A 688 9.74 20.97 -1.92
N PRO A 689 10.25 20.39 -0.82
CA PRO A 689 11.51 20.83 -0.19
C PRO A 689 12.71 20.85 -1.14
N ASP A 690 12.77 19.98 -2.15
CA ASP A 690 13.84 19.96 -3.15
C ASP A 690 13.77 21.16 -4.11
N GLU A 691 12.58 21.53 -4.59
CA GLU A 691 12.39 22.71 -5.44
C GLU A 691 12.70 24.02 -4.70
N ALA A 692 12.32 24.09 -3.42
CA ALA A 692 12.67 25.21 -2.55
C ALA A 692 14.18 25.27 -2.28
N ALA A 693 14.82 24.11 -2.06
CA ALA A 693 16.27 24.02 -1.86
C ALA A 693 17.04 24.50 -3.11
N GLU A 694 16.65 24.06 -4.31
CA GLU A 694 17.26 24.51 -5.57
C GLU A 694 17.23 26.03 -5.70
N SER A 695 16.03 26.62 -5.52
CA SER A 695 15.82 28.06 -5.63
C SER A 695 16.65 28.84 -4.60
N LEU A 696 16.76 28.30 -3.37
CA LEU A 696 17.51 28.92 -2.30
C LEU A 696 19.03 28.82 -2.50
N VAL A 697 19.53 27.71 -3.03
CA VAL A 697 20.95 27.54 -3.38
C VAL A 697 21.34 28.57 -4.44
N GLN A 698 20.58 28.67 -5.53
CA GLN A 698 20.82 29.66 -6.59
C GLN A 698 20.82 31.10 -6.05
N TRP A 699 19.85 31.47 -5.21
CA TRP A 699 19.83 32.78 -4.55
C TRP A 699 21.06 33.01 -3.68
N THR A 700 21.49 31.97 -2.96
CA THR A 700 22.65 32.06 -2.06
C THR A 700 23.93 32.26 -2.85
N GLU A 701 24.09 31.66 -4.03
CA GLU A 701 25.23 31.87 -4.93
C GLU A 701 25.34 33.32 -5.39
N ASP A 702 24.22 33.92 -5.81
CA ASP A 702 24.10 35.30 -6.29
C ASP A 702 24.06 36.36 -5.16
N LEU A 703 24.19 35.94 -3.91
CA LEU A 703 24.16 36.82 -2.76
C LEU A 703 25.51 37.54 -2.58
N ASP A 704 25.46 38.87 -2.48
CA ASP A 704 26.61 39.71 -2.19
C ASP A 704 26.33 40.71 -1.04
N ILE A 705 27.35 41.48 -0.65
CA ILE A 705 27.28 42.43 0.46
C ILE A 705 26.28 43.57 0.24
N SER A 706 25.88 43.88 -1.00
CA SER A 706 24.89 44.92 -1.29
C SER A 706 23.49 44.54 -0.81
N LYS A 707 23.21 43.24 -0.73
CA LYS A 707 21.93 42.67 -0.27
C LYS A 707 21.94 42.28 1.21
N THR A 708 23.02 42.60 1.95
CA THR A 708 23.13 42.24 3.37
C THR A 708 22.08 42.95 4.22
N GLY A 709 21.42 42.20 5.11
CA GLY A 709 20.35 42.71 5.98
C GLY A 709 19.07 43.05 5.23
N GLU A 710 18.80 42.39 4.11
CA GLU A 710 17.54 42.48 3.38
C GLU A 710 16.73 41.20 3.49
N TYR A 711 15.43 41.30 3.24
CA TYR A 711 14.46 40.22 3.33
C TYR A 711 13.89 39.89 1.95
N TRP A 712 13.96 38.62 1.55
CA TRP A 712 13.73 38.20 0.16
C TRP A 712 12.92 36.90 0.05
N ALA A 713 12.13 36.79 -1.03
CA ALA A 713 11.57 35.55 -1.52
C ALA A 713 12.28 35.17 -2.83
N PRO A 714 13.22 34.20 -2.82
CA PRO A 714 13.93 33.75 -4.01
C PRO A 714 13.01 33.33 -5.16
N ARG A 715 11.87 32.71 -4.82
CA ARG A 715 10.86 32.22 -5.76
C ARG A 715 9.89 33.31 -6.26
N GLY A 716 10.07 34.55 -5.82
CA GLY A 716 9.19 35.65 -6.20
C GLY A 716 7.86 35.63 -5.44
N PRO A 717 6.78 36.19 -6.02
CA PRO A 717 5.48 36.34 -5.36
C PRO A 717 4.60 35.08 -5.38
N GLY A 718 4.97 34.03 -6.12
CA GLY A 718 4.06 32.95 -6.52
C GLY A 718 3.50 32.11 -5.36
N ASP A 719 4.20 32.09 -4.23
CA ASP A 719 3.82 31.38 -3.01
C ASP A 719 3.69 32.32 -1.79
N VAL A 720 3.46 33.61 -2.06
CA VAL A 720 3.21 34.63 -1.05
C VAL A 720 1.75 35.07 -1.17
N GLY A 721 0.90 34.53 -0.27
CA GLY A 721 -0.57 34.58 -0.38
C GLY A 721 -1.16 35.98 -0.60
N THR A 722 -0.56 37.01 -0.01
CA THR A 722 -1.05 38.40 -0.07
C THR A 722 -0.20 39.34 -0.90
N ALA A 723 0.83 38.83 -1.60
CA ALA A 723 1.76 39.69 -2.34
C ALA A 723 1.04 40.60 -3.34
N GLU A 724 0.11 40.06 -4.13
CA GLU A 724 -0.63 40.87 -5.10
C GLU A 724 -1.55 41.90 -4.43
N ALA A 725 -2.24 41.49 -3.37
CA ALA A 725 -3.18 42.36 -2.65
C ALA A 725 -2.45 43.53 -1.96
N VAL A 726 -1.23 43.30 -1.48
CA VAL A 726 -0.47 44.27 -0.68
C VAL A 726 0.53 45.07 -1.52
N LEU A 727 1.21 44.42 -2.47
CA LEU A 727 2.31 45.00 -3.26
C LEU A 727 1.93 45.29 -4.72
N GLY A 728 0.78 44.80 -5.18
CA GLY A 728 0.30 44.98 -6.54
C GLY A 728 0.77 43.88 -7.51
N LYS A 729 0.40 44.03 -8.78
CA LYS A 729 0.67 43.06 -9.86
C LYS A 729 2.05 43.25 -10.51
N GLY A 730 2.56 42.20 -11.16
CA GLY A 730 3.78 42.27 -11.97
C GLY A 730 5.07 42.31 -11.15
N LEU A 731 5.05 41.69 -9.97
CA LEU A 731 6.19 41.67 -9.04
C LEU A 731 7.36 40.83 -9.60
N PRO A 732 8.62 41.23 -9.35
CA PRO A 732 9.79 40.54 -9.88
C PRO A 732 10.04 39.19 -9.18
N THR A 733 10.84 38.34 -9.83
CA THR A 733 11.44 37.14 -9.23
C THR A 733 12.95 37.23 -9.41
N PRO A 734 13.76 37.21 -8.32
CA PRO A 734 13.35 37.14 -6.91
C PRO A 734 12.67 38.42 -6.42
N LEU A 735 11.86 38.31 -5.36
CA LEU A 735 11.09 39.42 -4.78
C LEU A 735 11.70 39.89 -3.46
N LYS A 736 11.99 41.18 -3.34
CA LYS A 736 12.32 41.78 -2.04
C LYS A 736 11.04 41.94 -1.23
N LEU A 737 10.97 41.29 -0.08
CA LEU A 737 9.81 41.34 0.79
C LEU A 737 9.86 42.59 1.68
N PRO A 738 8.71 43.21 1.96
CA PRO A 738 8.62 44.24 2.98
C PRO A 738 8.76 43.63 4.37
N TRP A 739 9.21 44.43 5.33
CA TRP A 739 9.30 44.02 6.73
C TRP A 739 7.93 43.94 7.41
#